data_AF-A0A8I0JFL2-F1
#
_entry.id   AF-A0A8I0JFL2-F1
#
_cell.length_a   1.000
_cell.length_b   1.000
_cell.length_c   1.000
_cell.angle_alpha   90.00
_cell.angle_beta   90.00
_cell.angle_gamma   90.00
#
_symmetry.space_group_name_H-M   'P 1'
#
loop_
_entity.id
_entity.type
_entity.pdbx_description
1 polymer ?
#
loop_
_entity_poly.entity_id
_entity_poly.type
_entity_poly.pdbx_seq_one_letter_code
_entity_poly.pdbx_strand_id
1 'polypeptide(L)'
;MTADDRIRSLSQEFASAVAFRLSLDVAVLIWDAPADLPAKTKYALSASRSLVPLVSMTLPRADGGQRVFWAMRPGNERELAEIAVDHDVLQTVVLEPAGRLPFLDMAAQFASLAPEGRFKFLNTLLTVWRSAFRLSRDEFFTGLVDDTIHALNLGQRPATISCRLAHGRYLAETTVSAEFGEISAIYALSADAVLPLPQQFAITGRAERGWRRCHFVIETPRAPQALSLMIMGKRGVAIREVAHRSSRYPNIQEWWPEHGAALGLREFVVRCLSAIPESGTALATDLQLRSPLPARQAGKSPLHPGAEIDLALALPDGLLVGGWTRDPSGVLAGIDYLQEDGTALPLDGNWYEFPGWARGAEEGSKTDVTGFVSWLPMREPLGALLQPRFQMRLASGAVKPLVPKPQPFDPATQRNRILRAVPPQHAIDAAFRTILAPALKDVEQRLGKTIRVDQTKDFGPMLEAPLVSIVVPLYRVLDFLRFQLSGLATDPFVAANAEIIYVLDSPEIHDETEHLLGGLHLLHGLSMKLVVMNRNGGYARACNAGARYARGSVVVMLNSDVVPCGPGWLETLALPVLREKSLGAIGPKLLFEDGSLQHAGLYFARNKQDIWLNHHFYKGMPGAYAPAQKARVVPGVTGACQVMRREVWELVGGYAEDFVIGDYEDSDLCLKIRQAGFDIVYEPAACLYHLERRSISRSQDYTRGVASQYNAWLHTERWNDDISTLMPAYLGAEEAAAPSGHRTAARSAA
;
A
#
# COMPACT_ATOMS: atom_id res chain seq x y z
N MET A 1 76.58 6.65 20.71
CA MET A 1 75.11 6.48 20.75
C MET A 1 74.47 7.61 19.98
N THR A 2 73.97 7.30 18.78
CA THR A 2 73.22 8.25 17.94
C THR A 2 71.80 8.44 18.50
N ALA A 3 71.05 9.42 17.98
CA ALA A 3 69.64 9.61 18.35
C ALA A 3 68.79 8.35 18.11
N ASP A 4 69.19 7.50 17.16
CA ASP A 4 68.60 6.17 16.90
C ASP A 4 68.76 5.19 18.07
N ASP A 5 69.88 5.25 18.80
CA ASP A 5 70.12 4.34 19.94
C ASP A 5 69.28 4.72 21.17
N ARG A 6 68.91 6.00 21.32
CA ARG A 6 68.02 6.46 22.40
C ARG A 6 66.54 6.16 22.13
N ILE A 7 66.14 6.14 20.86
CA ILE A 7 64.77 5.76 20.47
C ILE A 7 64.56 4.24 20.63
N ARG A 8 65.59 3.43 20.32
CA ARG A 8 65.54 1.96 20.53
C ARG A 8 65.49 1.52 22.00
N SER A 9 66.00 2.32 22.94
CA SER A 9 66.00 1.94 24.36
C SER A 9 64.72 2.34 25.11
N LEU A 10 63.88 3.20 24.54
CA LEU A 10 62.57 3.58 25.11
C LEU A 10 61.40 2.75 24.53
N SER A 11 61.62 2.04 23.42
CA SER A 11 60.62 1.25 22.71
C SER A 11 60.44 -0.19 23.22
N GLN A 12 61.08 -0.57 24.34
CA GLN A 12 61.12 -1.98 24.78
C GLN A 12 60.15 -2.37 25.92
N GLU A 13 59.34 -1.45 26.46
CA GLU A 13 58.40 -1.81 27.55
C GLU A 13 56.90 -1.67 27.24
N PHE A 14 56.51 -1.34 26.01
CA PHE A 14 55.10 -1.39 25.59
C PHE A 14 54.97 -2.09 24.23
N ALA A 15 54.18 -3.17 24.17
CA ALA A 15 54.02 -4.00 22.99
C ALA A 15 53.70 -3.16 21.74
N SER A 16 54.62 -3.17 20.77
CA SER A 16 54.60 -2.35 19.56
C SER A 16 53.33 -2.56 18.74
N ALA A 17 52.67 -1.48 18.30
CA ALA A 17 51.63 -1.57 17.28
C ALA A 17 52.17 -2.30 16.04
N VAL A 18 51.43 -3.26 15.49
CA VAL A 18 51.85 -4.08 14.35
C VAL A 18 50.91 -3.87 13.18
N ALA A 19 51.47 -3.58 12.01
CA ALA A 19 50.71 -3.40 10.78
C ALA A 19 50.73 -4.67 9.92
N PHE A 20 49.58 -5.01 9.37
CA PHE A 20 49.36 -6.14 8.46
C PHE A 20 48.67 -5.65 7.19
N ARG A 21 48.74 -6.43 6.11
CA ARG A 21 47.90 -6.21 4.92
C ARG A 21 46.66 -7.09 4.97
N LEU A 22 45.56 -6.51 4.51
CA LEU A 22 44.25 -7.15 4.39
C LEU A 22 43.88 -7.42 2.93
N SER A 23 44.29 -6.53 2.02
CA SER A 23 44.24 -6.70 0.56
C SER A 23 45.53 -6.13 -0.07
N LEU A 24 45.58 -5.98 -1.40
CA LEU A 24 46.70 -5.35 -2.09
C LEU A 24 46.96 -3.89 -1.65
N ASP A 25 45.90 -3.17 -1.31
CA ASP A 25 45.90 -1.72 -1.06
C ASP A 25 45.36 -1.35 0.34
N VAL A 26 44.87 -2.32 1.11
CA VAL A 26 44.33 -2.10 2.46
C VAL A 26 45.26 -2.66 3.51
N ALA A 27 45.63 -1.82 4.48
CA ALA A 27 46.40 -2.19 5.66
C ALA A 27 45.52 -2.16 6.92
N VAL A 28 45.89 -2.97 7.90
CA VAL A 28 45.28 -3.00 9.23
C VAL A 28 46.39 -2.81 10.26
N LEU A 29 46.29 -1.74 11.05
CA LEU A 29 47.14 -1.52 12.21
C LEU A 29 46.47 -2.12 13.44
N ILE A 30 47.20 -2.96 14.17
CA ILE A 30 46.75 -3.61 15.40
C ILE A 30 47.56 -3.06 16.56
N TRP A 31 46.87 -2.63 17.61
CA TRP A 31 47.50 -2.10 18.81
C TRP A 31 46.79 -2.60 20.05
N ASP A 32 47.57 -2.96 21.06
CA ASP A 32 47.06 -3.40 22.35
C ASP A 32 47.08 -2.23 23.32
N ALA A 33 45.91 -1.88 23.84
CA ALA A 33 45.78 -0.75 24.74
C ALA A 33 46.39 -1.07 26.12
N PRO A 34 47.10 -0.11 26.74
CA PRO A 34 47.59 -0.21 28.11
C PRO A 34 46.47 -0.55 29.13
N ALA A 35 46.80 -1.38 30.12
CA ALA A 35 45.83 -1.90 31.10
C ALA A 35 45.32 -0.86 32.12
N ASP A 36 45.98 0.30 32.20
CA ASP A 36 45.72 1.41 33.11
C ASP A 36 44.67 2.42 32.58
N LEU A 37 44.26 2.29 31.31
CA LEU A 37 43.27 3.18 30.69
C LEU A 37 41.83 2.65 30.83
N PRO A 38 40.82 3.53 30.99
CA PRO A 38 39.42 3.12 31.10
C PRO A 38 38.92 2.28 29.92
N ALA A 39 38.08 1.29 30.18
CA ALA A 39 37.53 0.41 29.14
C ALA A 39 36.71 1.12 28.03
N LYS A 40 36.29 2.39 28.24
CA LYS A 40 35.52 3.20 27.28
C LYS A 40 36.35 4.23 26.52
N THR A 41 37.67 4.24 26.69
CA THR A 41 38.56 5.20 26.02
C THR A 41 38.49 5.04 24.50
N LYS A 42 38.37 6.18 23.78
CA LYS A 42 38.40 6.21 22.32
C LYS A 42 39.80 6.55 21.86
N TYR A 43 40.35 5.70 20.99
CA TYR A 43 41.67 5.86 20.43
C TYR A 43 41.57 6.37 18.99
N ALA A 44 42.26 7.47 18.71
CA ALA A 44 42.35 8.04 17.36
C ALA A 44 43.66 7.63 16.70
N LEU A 45 43.62 7.40 15.38
CA LEU A 45 44.80 7.26 14.54
C LEU A 45 44.82 8.45 13.57
N SER A 46 45.88 9.24 13.60
CA SER A 46 46.08 10.38 12.71
C SER A 46 47.42 10.29 11.99
N ALA A 47 47.47 10.75 10.75
CA ALA A 47 48.70 10.88 9.97
C ALA A 47 48.68 12.21 9.21
N SER A 48 49.83 12.62 8.66
CA SER A 48 49.96 13.88 7.93
C SER A 48 49.16 13.90 6.62
N ARG A 49 48.98 12.73 5.99
CA ARG A 49 48.12 12.49 4.84
C ARG A 49 46.81 11.84 5.30
N SER A 50 45.76 12.11 4.53
CA SER A 50 44.43 11.57 4.82
C SER A 50 44.38 10.07 4.60
N LEU A 51 44.09 9.31 5.67
CA LEU A 51 43.95 7.86 5.64
C LEU A 51 42.52 7.42 5.27
N VAL A 52 41.88 8.06 4.28
CA VAL A 52 40.46 7.78 3.96
C VAL A 52 40.33 6.68 2.90
N PRO A 53 39.52 5.62 3.14
CA PRO A 53 38.70 5.37 4.32
C PRO A 53 39.53 4.88 5.52
N LEU A 54 39.24 5.40 6.73
CA LEU A 54 39.81 4.94 8.01
C LEU A 54 38.67 4.38 8.86
N VAL A 55 38.76 3.10 9.24
CA VAL A 55 37.75 2.45 10.07
C VAL A 55 38.42 1.82 11.29
N SER A 56 37.99 2.22 12.48
CA SER A 56 38.49 1.67 13.74
C SER A 56 37.51 0.69 14.39
N MET A 57 38.01 -0.35 15.04
CA MET A 57 37.24 -1.13 16.01
C MET A 57 38.07 -1.50 17.23
N THR A 58 37.42 -1.53 18.40
CA THR A 58 38.03 -1.97 19.66
C THR A 58 37.37 -3.26 20.13
N LEU A 59 38.19 -4.26 20.45
CA LEU A 59 37.79 -5.62 20.80
C LEU A 59 38.39 -6.06 22.15
N PRO A 60 37.63 -6.77 22.99
CA PRO A 60 38.14 -7.30 24.25
C PRO A 60 39.09 -8.49 24.02
N ARG A 61 40.17 -8.52 24.81
CA ARG A 61 41.13 -9.62 24.86
C ARG A 61 40.76 -10.63 25.96
N ALA A 62 41.25 -11.86 25.84
CA ALA A 62 40.99 -12.94 26.78
C ALA A 62 41.59 -12.68 28.18
N ASP A 63 42.62 -11.84 28.27
CA ASP A 63 43.26 -11.41 29.52
C ASP A 63 42.63 -10.17 30.16
N GLY A 64 41.49 -9.70 29.64
CA GLY A 64 40.77 -8.52 30.14
C GLY A 64 41.22 -7.19 29.53
N GLY A 65 42.27 -7.17 28.71
CA GLY A 65 42.72 -5.97 27.98
C GLY A 65 41.85 -5.62 26.77
N GLN A 66 42.20 -4.54 26.07
CA GLN A 66 41.56 -4.13 24.82
C GLN A 66 42.56 -4.13 23.66
N ARG A 67 42.10 -4.54 22.48
CA ARG A 67 42.84 -4.46 21.22
C ARG A 67 42.11 -3.57 20.24
N VAL A 68 42.81 -2.62 19.65
CA VAL A 68 42.29 -1.70 18.65
C VAL A 68 42.81 -2.08 17.27
N PHE A 69 41.91 -2.08 16.30
CA PHE A 69 42.20 -2.32 14.89
C PHE A 69 41.85 -1.06 14.12
N TRP A 70 42.76 -0.58 13.26
CA TRP A 70 42.47 0.45 12.27
C TRP A 70 42.71 -0.10 10.88
N ALA A 71 41.65 -0.24 10.08
CA ALA A 71 41.76 -0.54 8.66
C ALA A 71 41.83 0.77 7.86
N MET A 72 42.74 0.82 6.88
CA MET A 72 42.97 2.02 6.08
C MET A 72 43.60 1.71 4.71
N ARG A 73 43.59 2.69 3.80
CA ARG A 73 44.42 2.69 2.59
C ARG A 73 45.66 3.57 2.82
N PRO A 74 46.83 2.99 3.12
CA PRO A 74 48.05 3.77 3.27
C PRO A 74 48.52 4.30 1.90
N GLY A 75 49.30 5.39 1.91
CA GLY A 75 49.94 5.91 0.71
C GLY A 75 51.03 4.98 0.16
N ASN A 76 51.60 5.35 -0.99
CA ASN A 76 52.69 4.60 -1.63
C ASN A 76 54.06 4.81 -0.96
N GLU A 77 54.15 5.71 0.02
CA GLU A 77 55.38 6.07 0.72
C GLU A 77 55.23 5.77 2.21
N ARG A 78 56.36 5.59 2.90
CA ARG A 78 56.39 5.46 4.36
C ARG A 78 55.91 6.75 5.00
N GLU A 79 55.08 6.61 6.03
CA GLU A 79 54.51 7.75 6.75
C GLU A 79 54.47 7.50 8.26
N LEU A 80 54.57 8.57 9.05
CA LEU A 80 54.37 8.51 10.50
C LEU A 80 52.89 8.72 10.82
N ALA A 81 52.35 7.83 11.65
CA ALA A 81 51.02 7.94 12.22
C ALA A 81 51.10 7.96 13.75
N GLU A 82 50.17 8.65 14.38
CA GLU A 82 50.09 8.84 15.82
C GLU A 82 48.80 8.23 16.35
N ILE A 83 48.93 7.41 17.39
CA ILE A 83 47.84 6.89 18.19
C ILE A 83 47.67 7.83 19.38
N ALA A 84 46.48 8.43 19.53
CA ALA A 84 46.22 9.42 20.57
C ALA A 84 44.89 9.19 21.29
N VAL A 85 44.81 9.70 22.52
CA VAL A 85 43.58 9.78 23.34
C VAL A 85 43.43 11.23 23.79
N ASP A 86 42.27 11.85 23.54
CA ASP A 86 41.96 13.23 23.96
C ASP A 86 43.07 14.26 23.63
N HIS A 87 43.75 14.07 22.49
CA HIS A 87 44.89 14.83 21.97
C HIS A 87 46.28 14.51 22.55
N ASP A 88 46.37 13.62 23.54
CA ASP A 88 47.64 13.11 24.04
C ASP A 88 48.13 11.94 23.17
N VAL A 89 49.31 12.11 22.56
CA VAL A 89 49.94 11.07 21.74
C VAL A 89 50.49 9.98 22.64
N LEU A 90 49.92 8.78 22.52
CA LEU A 90 50.35 7.60 23.28
C LEU A 90 51.50 6.86 22.57
N GLN A 91 51.44 6.78 21.24
CA GLN A 91 52.43 6.06 20.45
C GLN A 91 52.51 6.57 19.02
N THR A 92 53.72 6.77 18.51
CA THR A 92 53.98 7.02 17.09
C THR A 92 54.39 5.72 16.40
N VAL A 93 53.82 5.46 15.22
CA VAL A 93 54.01 4.23 14.44
C VAL A 93 54.38 4.60 13.00
N VAL A 94 55.31 3.86 12.42
CA VAL A 94 55.63 3.98 10.99
C VAL A 94 54.67 3.10 10.19
N LEU A 95 53.84 3.71 9.34
CA LEU A 95 52.99 3.01 8.38
C LEU A 95 53.75 2.77 7.07
N GLU A 96 53.90 1.50 6.72
CA GLU A 96 54.42 1.07 5.43
C GLU A 96 53.30 1.00 4.38
N PRO A 97 53.62 1.13 3.08
CA PRO A 97 52.69 0.80 2.01
C PRO A 97 52.16 -0.64 2.15
N ALA A 98 50.86 -0.84 1.87
CA ALA A 98 50.17 -2.12 2.11
C ALA A 98 50.90 -3.33 1.46
N GLY A 99 51.44 -3.16 0.25
CA GLY A 99 52.16 -4.22 -0.45
C GLY A 99 53.43 -4.74 0.24
N ARG A 100 54.01 -3.98 1.19
CA ARG A 100 55.20 -4.36 1.96
C ARG A 100 54.89 -5.00 3.32
N LEU A 101 53.63 -4.98 3.74
CA LEU A 101 53.20 -5.54 5.02
C LEU A 101 52.96 -7.05 4.90
N PRO A 102 53.20 -7.83 5.98
CA PRO A 102 52.82 -9.23 6.02
C PRO A 102 51.30 -9.39 6.03
N PHE A 103 50.78 -10.52 5.57
CA PHE A 103 49.35 -10.83 5.67
C PHE A 103 48.91 -10.96 7.12
N LEU A 104 47.66 -10.58 7.37
CA LEU A 104 47.03 -10.70 8.68
C LEU A 104 46.81 -12.17 9.05
N ASP A 105 47.54 -12.64 10.06
CA ASP A 105 47.36 -13.99 10.63
C ASP A 105 46.19 -14.03 11.63
N MET A 106 45.05 -14.53 11.16
CA MET A 106 43.83 -14.61 11.95
C MET A 106 43.90 -15.58 13.12
N ALA A 107 44.67 -16.67 13.00
CA ALA A 107 44.79 -17.66 14.07
C ALA A 107 45.52 -17.05 15.28
N ALA A 108 46.61 -16.31 15.03
CA ALA A 108 47.35 -15.60 16.07
C ALA A 108 46.49 -14.51 16.74
N GLN A 109 45.74 -13.73 15.96
CA GLN A 109 44.87 -12.69 16.52
C GLN A 109 43.77 -13.31 17.40
N PHE A 110 43.08 -14.34 16.91
CA PHE A 110 41.93 -14.92 17.60
C PHE A 110 42.31 -15.67 18.88
N ALA A 111 43.51 -16.26 18.96
CA ALA A 111 44.01 -16.90 20.18
C ALA A 111 43.99 -15.95 21.38
N SER A 112 44.29 -14.67 21.17
CA SER A 112 44.36 -13.64 22.23
C SER A 112 43.05 -12.86 22.44
N LEU A 113 42.07 -12.97 21.54
CA LEU A 113 40.78 -12.28 21.66
C LEU A 113 39.78 -13.09 22.48
N ALA A 114 38.98 -12.40 23.28
CA ALA A 114 37.82 -13.00 23.96
C ALA A 114 36.79 -13.47 22.92
N PRO A 115 35.94 -14.49 23.23
CA PRO A 115 34.94 -15.01 22.28
C PRO A 115 34.05 -13.92 21.66
N GLU A 116 33.58 -12.96 22.46
CA GLU A 116 32.78 -11.82 21.99
C GLU A 116 33.54 -10.92 21.00
N GLY A 117 34.84 -10.73 21.23
CA GLY A 117 35.74 -9.98 20.35
C GLY A 117 35.88 -10.63 18.98
N ARG A 118 36.00 -11.96 18.93
CA ARG A 118 36.11 -12.72 17.66
C ARG A 118 34.86 -12.54 16.78
N PHE A 119 33.67 -12.60 17.37
CA PHE A 119 32.41 -12.38 16.65
C PHE A 119 32.26 -10.94 16.16
N LYS A 120 32.60 -9.97 17.02
CA LYS A 120 32.54 -8.54 16.66
C LYS A 120 33.54 -8.22 15.53
N PHE A 121 34.72 -8.84 15.53
CA PHE A 121 35.67 -8.75 14.42
C PHE A 121 35.06 -9.23 13.12
N LEU A 122 34.58 -10.48 13.07
CA LEU A 122 34.02 -11.06 11.86
C LEU A 122 32.82 -10.26 11.33
N ASN A 123 31.93 -9.82 12.22
CA ASN A 123 30.80 -8.98 11.82
C ASN A 123 31.27 -7.66 11.20
N THR A 124 32.25 -6.98 11.80
CA THR A 124 32.79 -5.71 11.29
C THR A 124 33.55 -5.91 9.98
N LEU A 125 34.28 -7.02 9.83
CA LEU A 125 34.98 -7.41 8.62
C LEU A 125 34.01 -7.53 7.43
N LEU A 126 32.90 -8.25 7.61
CA LEU A 126 31.93 -8.53 6.55
C LEU A 126 30.98 -7.36 6.23
N THR A 127 30.72 -6.51 7.21
CA THR A 127 29.80 -5.38 7.06
C THR A 127 30.54 -4.11 6.71
N VAL A 128 31.29 -3.56 7.67
CA VAL A 128 31.91 -2.24 7.57
C VAL A 128 33.12 -2.27 6.63
N TRP A 129 34.07 -3.17 6.87
CA TRP A 129 35.34 -3.18 6.10
C TRP A 129 35.11 -3.60 4.65
N ARG A 130 34.37 -4.69 4.41
CA ARG A 130 34.01 -5.12 3.05
C ARG A 130 33.40 -3.99 2.21
N SER A 131 32.50 -3.21 2.80
CA SER A 131 31.82 -2.11 2.12
C SER A 131 32.73 -0.90 1.94
N ALA A 132 33.36 -0.41 3.02
CA ALA A 132 34.22 0.78 3.01
C ALA A 132 35.39 0.65 2.04
N PHE A 133 35.96 -0.55 1.92
CA PHE A 133 37.11 -0.83 1.07
C PHE A 133 36.78 -1.54 -0.24
N ARG A 134 35.49 -1.82 -0.53
CA ARG A 134 35.02 -2.50 -1.75
C ARG A 134 35.63 -3.89 -1.99
N LEU A 135 35.77 -4.68 -0.94
CA LEU A 135 36.52 -5.95 -0.95
C LEU A 135 35.70 -7.18 -1.38
N SER A 136 34.48 -6.99 -1.89
CA SER A 136 33.54 -8.11 -2.09
C SER A 136 33.99 -9.14 -3.13
N ARG A 137 34.96 -8.79 -3.98
CA ARG A 137 35.53 -9.64 -5.04
C ARG A 137 37.07 -9.63 -5.00
N ASP A 138 37.63 -9.35 -3.83
CA ASP A 138 39.07 -9.35 -3.63
C ASP A 138 39.51 -10.76 -3.17
N GLU A 139 40.47 -11.35 -3.88
CA GLU A 139 40.94 -12.71 -3.59
C GLU A 139 41.61 -12.83 -2.22
N PHE A 140 42.38 -11.80 -1.81
CA PHE A 140 43.04 -11.78 -0.51
C PHE A 140 42.04 -11.65 0.64
N PHE A 141 41.02 -10.81 0.46
CA PHE A 141 39.91 -10.71 1.41
C PHE A 141 39.14 -12.03 1.53
N THR A 142 38.92 -12.72 0.41
CA THR A 142 38.23 -14.02 0.39
C THR A 142 39.03 -15.06 1.18
N GLY A 143 40.35 -15.13 0.96
CA GLY A 143 41.24 -15.97 1.75
C GLY A 143 41.23 -15.62 3.25
N LEU A 144 41.26 -14.32 3.59
CA LEU A 144 41.17 -13.86 4.98
C LEU A 144 39.87 -14.29 5.67
N VAL A 145 38.74 -14.23 4.95
CA VAL A 145 37.45 -14.68 5.48
C VAL A 145 37.48 -16.20 5.71
N ASP A 146 38.06 -16.98 4.80
CA ASP A 146 38.23 -18.43 4.98
C ASP A 146 39.12 -18.77 6.18
N ASP A 147 40.27 -18.09 6.33
CA ASP A 147 41.16 -18.21 7.49
C ASP A 147 40.43 -17.87 8.79
N THR A 148 39.58 -16.84 8.77
CA THR A 148 38.77 -16.43 9.93
C THR A 148 37.76 -17.52 10.30
N ILE A 149 37.11 -18.13 9.31
CA ILE A 149 36.16 -19.23 9.51
C ILE A 149 36.87 -20.44 10.13
N HIS A 150 38.03 -20.80 9.58
CA HIS A 150 38.86 -21.89 10.09
C HIS A 150 39.29 -21.65 11.54
N ALA A 151 39.74 -20.42 11.85
CA ALA A 151 40.16 -20.03 13.19
C ALA A 151 39.01 -20.05 14.23
N LEU A 152 37.76 -19.84 13.80
CA LEU A 152 36.58 -19.98 14.67
C LEU A 152 36.18 -21.44 14.91
N ASN A 153 36.72 -22.39 14.14
CA ASN A 153 36.38 -23.81 14.18
C ASN A 153 34.86 -24.05 14.10
N LEU A 154 34.19 -23.31 13.20
CA LEU A 154 32.75 -23.44 12.99
C LEU A 154 32.48 -24.70 12.18
N GLY A 155 31.88 -25.72 12.82
CA GLY A 155 31.46 -26.93 12.11
C GLY A 155 30.51 -26.60 10.95
N GLN A 156 30.85 -27.09 9.75
CA GLN A 156 30.01 -26.97 8.57
C GLN A 156 28.79 -27.90 8.67
N ARG A 157 27.64 -27.43 8.18
CA ARG A 157 26.41 -28.24 8.07
C ARG A 157 25.79 -28.08 6.70
N PRO A 158 25.01 -29.04 6.20
CA PRO A 158 24.38 -28.89 4.89
C PRO A 158 23.28 -27.80 4.90
N ALA A 159 23.14 -27.12 3.77
CA ALA A 159 21.92 -26.44 3.34
C ALA A 159 21.41 -27.12 2.07
N THR A 160 20.10 -27.29 1.97
CA THR A 160 19.48 -28.01 0.86
C THR A 160 18.57 -27.09 0.07
N ILE A 161 18.70 -27.09 -1.25
CA ILE A 161 17.73 -26.42 -2.13
C ILE A 161 16.47 -27.28 -2.16
N SER A 162 15.39 -26.74 -1.61
CA SER A 162 14.10 -27.40 -1.48
C SER A 162 13.31 -27.34 -2.78
N CYS A 163 13.28 -26.18 -3.44
CA CYS A 163 12.62 -26.02 -4.74
C CYS A 163 13.08 -24.78 -5.51
N ARG A 164 12.74 -24.72 -6.81
CA ARG A 164 12.88 -23.54 -7.65
C ARG A 164 11.59 -22.72 -7.61
N LEU A 165 11.65 -21.51 -7.05
CA LEU A 165 10.52 -20.56 -6.96
C LEU A 165 10.19 -19.96 -8.33
N ALA A 166 11.23 -19.50 -9.03
CA ALA A 166 11.16 -18.95 -10.38
C ALA A 166 12.52 -19.09 -11.07
N HIS A 167 12.63 -18.64 -12.32
CA HIS A 167 13.93 -18.60 -13.00
C HIS A 167 14.92 -17.76 -12.17
N GLY A 168 16.05 -18.38 -11.82
CA GLY A 168 17.10 -17.77 -11.02
C GLY A 168 16.81 -17.53 -9.53
N ARG A 169 15.68 -18.02 -8.99
CA ARG A 169 15.33 -17.95 -7.56
C ARG A 169 15.08 -19.33 -6.98
N TYR A 170 15.83 -19.66 -5.94
CA TYR A 170 15.82 -20.99 -5.31
C TYR A 170 15.51 -20.86 -3.82
N LEU A 171 14.55 -21.65 -3.34
CA LEU A 171 14.27 -21.77 -1.90
C LEU A 171 15.24 -22.78 -1.31
N ALA A 172 16.00 -22.36 -0.29
CA ALA A 172 16.90 -23.22 0.45
C ALA A 172 16.45 -23.35 1.91
N GLU A 173 16.71 -24.51 2.49
CA GLU A 173 16.44 -24.86 3.88
C GLU A 173 17.74 -25.23 4.59
N THR A 174 17.84 -24.84 5.85
CA THR A 174 18.92 -25.24 6.75
C THR A 174 18.44 -25.20 8.21
N THR A 175 19.32 -25.54 9.15
CA THR A 175 19.07 -25.36 10.59
C THR A 175 20.06 -24.40 11.20
N VAL A 176 19.64 -23.61 12.18
CA VAL A 176 20.49 -22.71 12.99
C VAL A 176 20.24 -22.95 14.47
N SER A 177 21.21 -22.65 15.33
CA SER A 177 21.03 -22.81 16.78
C SER A 177 19.89 -21.92 17.30
N ALA A 178 19.21 -22.33 18.36
CA ALA A 178 18.23 -21.50 19.06
C ALA A 178 18.89 -20.27 19.71
N GLU A 179 20.13 -20.41 20.18
CA GLU A 179 20.87 -19.34 20.89
C GLU A 179 21.43 -18.26 19.95
N PHE A 180 21.41 -18.55 18.64
CA PHE A 180 21.95 -17.73 17.55
C PHE A 180 21.40 -16.29 17.51
N GLY A 181 20.24 -16.06 18.14
CA GLY A 181 19.53 -14.79 18.12
C GLY A 181 18.78 -14.56 16.81
N GLU A 182 18.47 -13.31 16.51
CA GLU A 182 17.96 -12.89 15.21
C GLU A 182 19.08 -12.95 14.17
N ILE A 183 18.76 -13.47 12.98
CA ILE A 183 19.66 -13.45 11.83
C ILE A 183 19.76 -12.01 11.33
N SER A 184 20.98 -11.52 11.15
CA SER A 184 21.26 -10.16 10.68
C SER A 184 21.67 -10.12 9.21
N ALA A 185 22.33 -11.16 8.70
CA ALA A 185 22.77 -11.23 7.31
C ALA A 185 23.08 -12.67 6.89
N ILE A 186 23.05 -12.91 5.57
CA ILE A 186 23.54 -14.13 4.95
C ILE A 186 24.54 -13.73 3.86
N TYR A 187 25.68 -14.40 3.78
CA TYR A 187 26.70 -14.18 2.75
C TYR A 187 26.93 -15.47 1.96
N ALA A 188 27.04 -15.33 0.65
CA ALA A 188 27.56 -16.34 -0.25
C ALA A 188 29.08 -16.21 -0.32
N LEU A 189 29.78 -17.32 -0.08
CA LEU A 189 31.22 -17.46 -0.12
C LEU A 189 31.59 -18.33 -1.33
N SER A 190 32.31 -17.75 -2.29
CA SER A 190 32.98 -18.47 -3.37
C SER A 190 34.49 -18.31 -3.24
N ALA A 191 35.26 -18.97 -4.10
CA ALA A 191 36.72 -18.85 -4.09
C ALA A 191 37.22 -17.43 -4.42
N ASP A 192 36.39 -16.62 -5.07
CA ASP A 192 36.72 -15.30 -5.63
C ASP A 192 35.85 -14.15 -5.08
N ALA A 193 34.84 -14.45 -4.26
CA ALA A 193 33.91 -13.42 -3.79
C ALA A 193 33.22 -13.75 -2.46
N VAL A 194 32.91 -12.68 -1.73
CA VAL A 194 32.08 -12.68 -0.52
C VAL A 194 30.93 -11.71 -0.75
N LEU A 195 29.76 -12.27 -1.12
CA LEU A 195 28.61 -11.50 -1.56
C LEU A 195 27.47 -11.58 -0.54
N PRO A 196 26.91 -10.45 -0.08
CA PRO A 196 25.72 -10.47 0.76
C PRO A 196 24.52 -10.95 -0.07
N LEU A 197 23.73 -11.85 0.51
CA LEU A 197 22.44 -12.24 -0.04
C LEU A 197 21.35 -11.29 0.47
N PRO A 198 20.25 -11.09 -0.29
CA PRO A 198 19.08 -10.36 0.20
C PRO A 198 18.59 -10.92 1.54
N GLN A 199 18.08 -10.06 2.42
CA GLN A 199 17.49 -10.45 3.71
C GLN A 199 16.10 -11.11 3.53
N GLN A 200 15.99 -12.07 2.62
CA GLN A 200 14.80 -12.88 2.41
C GLN A 200 15.00 -14.22 3.10
N PHE A 201 14.78 -14.24 4.41
CA PHE A 201 14.82 -15.46 5.21
C PHE A 201 13.67 -15.49 6.21
N ALA A 202 13.30 -16.70 6.63
CA ALA A 202 12.33 -16.95 7.69
C ALA A 202 12.85 -18.06 8.60
N ILE A 203 12.80 -17.83 9.91
CA ILE A 203 13.01 -18.88 10.90
C ILE A 203 11.66 -19.52 11.18
N THR A 204 11.42 -20.70 10.61
CA THR A 204 10.11 -21.32 10.65
C THR A 204 10.04 -22.33 11.81
N GLY A 205 9.08 -22.14 12.72
CA GLY A 205 8.75 -23.11 13.76
C GLY A 205 9.52 -22.95 15.08
N ARG A 206 9.18 -23.80 16.06
CA ARG A 206 9.84 -23.83 17.37
C ARG A 206 11.20 -24.55 17.29
N ALA A 207 12.08 -24.24 18.23
CA ALA A 207 13.34 -24.96 18.36
C ALA A 207 13.09 -26.42 18.75
N GLU A 208 13.57 -27.35 17.94
CA GLU A 208 13.60 -28.78 18.25
C GLU A 208 15.03 -29.17 18.61
N ARG A 209 15.24 -29.72 19.81
CA ARG A 209 16.55 -30.13 20.32
C ARG A 209 17.62 -29.02 20.23
N GLY A 210 17.22 -27.76 20.44
CA GLY A 210 18.10 -26.59 20.39
C GLY A 210 18.37 -26.04 18.97
N TRP A 211 17.71 -26.55 17.93
CA TRP A 211 17.86 -26.09 16.54
C TRP A 211 16.54 -25.57 15.98
N ARG A 212 16.61 -24.51 15.16
CA ARG A 212 15.48 -23.94 14.44
C ARG A 212 15.70 -24.10 12.94
N ARG A 213 14.63 -24.43 12.20
CA ARG A 213 14.68 -24.45 10.73
C ARG A 213 14.70 -23.02 10.21
N CYS A 214 15.52 -22.78 9.21
CA CYS A 214 15.68 -21.50 8.54
C CYS A 214 15.52 -21.73 7.05
N HIS A 215 14.64 -20.94 6.43
CA HIS A 215 14.43 -20.90 5.00
C HIS A 215 14.94 -19.58 4.46
N PHE A 216 15.49 -19.57 3.26
CA PHE A 216 15.97 -18.35 2.61
C PHE A 216 15.97 -18.49 1.09
N VAL A 217 15.98 -17.36 0.39
CA VAL A 217 16.03 -17.34 -1.08
C VAL A 217 17.45 -17.09 -1.56
N ILE A 218 17.92 -17.94 -2.47
CA ILE A 218 19.17 -17.75 -3.20
C ILE A 218 18.81 -17.23 -4.59
N GLU A 219 19.34 -16.05 -4.95
CA GLU A 219 19.18 -15.45 -6.26
C GLU A 219 20.46 -15.66 -7.10
N THR A 220 20.36 -16.43 -8.17
CA THR A 220 21.47 -16.68 -9.09
C THR A 220 20.93 -17.07 -10.47
N PRO A 221 21.48 -16.54 -11.58
CA PRO A 221 20.99 -16.85 -12.93
C PRO A 221 21.15 -18.33 -13.32
N ARG A 222 22.09 -19.05 -12.69
CA ARG A 222 22.29 -20.49 -12.86
C ARG A 222 21.98 -21.21 -11.57
N ALA A 223 21.61 -22.49 -11.67
CA ALA A 223 21.45 -23.36 -10.52
C ALA A 223 22.70 -23.24 -9.60
N PRO A 224 22.51 -23.01 -8.29
CA PRO A 224 23.64 -22.91 -7.38
C PRO A 224 24.50 -24.18 -7.48
N GLN A 225 25.80 -23.99 -7.76
CA GLN A 225 26.79 -25.06 -7.63
C GLN A 225 27.16 -25.22 -6.15
N ALA A 226 28.21 -26.01 -5.85
CA ALA A 226 28.76 -26.07 -4.51
C ALA A 226 29.07 -24.65 -4.01
N LEU A 227 28.34 -24.20 -2.99
CA LEU A 227 28.40 -22.84 -2.45
C LEU A 227 28.44 -22.91 -0.93
N SER A 228 29.39 -22.21 -0.34
CA SER A 228 29.44 -22.01 1.10
C SER A 228 28.63 -20.76 1.47
N LEU A 229 27.78 -20.88 2.46
CA LEU A 229 26.93 -19.81 2.98
C LEU A 229 27.32 -19.53 4.42
N MET A 230 27.51 -18.25 4.73
CA MET A 230 27.70 -17.80 6.10
C MET A 230 26.45 -17.07 6.58
N ILE A 231 25.83 -17.60 7.63
CA ILE A 231 24.68 -16.98 8.28
C ILE A 231 25.18 -16.27 9.53
N MET A 232 24.95 -14.97 9.60
CA MET A 232 25.28 -14.12 10.73
C MET A 232 24.03 -13.89 11.58
N GLY A 233 24.13 -14.12 12.89
CA GLY A 233 23.11 -13.74 13.86
C GLY A 233 23.67 -12.77 14.91
N LYS A 234 22.79 -12.16 15.71
CA LYS A 234 23.19 -11.25 16.80
C LYS A 234 24.16 -11.88 17.81
N ARG A 235 24.12 -13.20 17.98
CA ARG A 235 24.91 -13.94 18.99
C ARG A 235 25.65 -15.16 18.44
N GLY A 236 25.77 -15.31 17.12
CA GLY A 236 26.44 -16.48 16.54
C GLY A 236 26.65 -16.42 15.04
N VAL A 237 27.49 -17.33 14.54
CA VAL A 237 27.83 -17.50 13.11
C VAL A 237 27.77 -18.97 12.74
N ALA A 238 27.31 -19.26 11.52
CA ALA A 238 27.04 -20.60 11.05
C ALA A 238 27.42 -20.73 9.59
N ILE A 239 28.21 -21.76 9.27
CA ILE A 239 28.64 -22.06 7.91
C ILE A 239 27.80 -23.21 7.37
N ARG A 240 27.25 -23.02 6.17
CA ARG A 240 26.42 -23.99 5.49
C ARG A 240 26.92 -24.29 4.09
N GLU A 241 27.00 -25.55 3.74
CA GLU A 241 27.35 -25.94 2.37
C GLU A 241 26.09 -26.32 1.60
N VAL A 242 25.87 -25.65 0.47
CA VAL A 242 24.88 -26.02 -0.51
C VAL A 242 25.51 -27.05 -1.43
N ALA A 243 25.19 -28.33 -1.21
CA ALA A 243 25.74 -29.40 -2.02
C ALA A 243 25.18 -29.39 -3.45
N HIS A 244 26.04 -29.68 -4.43
CA HIS A 244 25.64 -29.87 -5.81
C HIS A 244 24.75 -31.12 -5.94
N ARG A 245 23.52 -30.96 -6.45
CA ARG A 245 22.69 -32.09 -6.88
C ARG A 245 22.76 -32.23 -8.40
N SER A 246 22.99 -33.46 -8.85
CA SER A 246 23.01 -33.84 -10.26
C SER A 246 21.62 -33.89 -10.92
N SER A 247 20.54 -33.81 -10.14
CA SER A 247 19.15 -33.83 -10.62
C SER A 247 18.51 -32.43 -10.66
N ARG A 248 17.54 -32.25 -11.58
CA ARG A 248 16.70 -31.04 -11.68
C ARG A 248 15.95 -30.81 -10.36
N TYR A 249 16.03 -29.60 -9.80
CA TYR A 249 15.24 -29.22 -8.63
C TYR A 249 13.74 -29.19 -8.94
N PRO A 250 12.87 -29.63 -8.01
CA PRO A 250 11.44 -29.54 -8.21
C PRO A 250 11.01 -28.08 -8.36
N ASN A 251 10.01 -27.84 -9.19
CA ASN A 251 9.40 -26.51 -9.29
C ASN A 251 8.43 -26.27 -8.12
N ILE A 252 8.01 -25.02 -7.94
CA ILE A 252 7.13 -24.67 -6.82
C ILE A 252 5.77 -25.39 -6.89
N GLN A 253 5.24 -25.67 -8.07
CA GLN A 253 3.98 -26.40 -8.23
C GLN A 253 4.08 -27.86 -7.78
N GLU A 254 5.25 -28.50 -7.98
CA GLU A 254 5.55 -29.85 -7.49
C GLU A 254 5.78 -29.85 -5.97
N TRP A 255 6.41 -28.80 -5.44
CA TRP A 255 6.79 -28.71 -4.03
C TRP A 255 5.63 -28.31 -3.09
N TRP A 256 4.73 -27.45 -3.57
CA TRP A 256 3.66 -26.83 -2.77
C TRP A 256 2.65 -27.80 -2.14
N PRO A 257 2.19 -28.88 -2.79
CA PRO A 257 1.22 -29.80 -2.18
C PRO A 257 1.72 -30.45 -0.88
N GLU A 258 3.01 -30.73 -0.79
CA GLU A 258 3.62 -31.40 0.38
C GLU A 258 4.00 -30.42 1.49
N HIS A 259 4.36 -29.18 1.14
CA HIS A 259 4.97 -28.23 2.08
C HIS A 259 4.12 -26.97 2.33
N GLY A 260 3.18 -26.66 1.44
CA GLY A 260 2.36 -25.43 1.47
C GLY A 260 1.40 -25.35 2.65
N ALA A 261 1.22 -26.45 3.41
CA ALA A 261 0.47 -26.46 4.66
C ALA A 261 1.29 -26.00 5.88
N ALA A 262 2.62 -25.94 5.76
CA ALA A 262 3.50 -25.47 6.82
C ALA A 262 3.32 -23.97 7.03
N LEU A 263 2.63 -23.61 8.11
CA LEU A 263 2.08 -22.27 8.37
C LEU A 263 3.04 -21.09 8.13
N GLY A 264 4.17 -21.02 8.86
CA GLY A 264 5.13 -19.91 8.70
C GLY A 264 5.90 -19.94 7.39
N LEU A 265 6.17 -21.14 6.86
CA LEU A 265 6.86 -21.32 5.58
C LEU A 265 5.97 -20.89 4.40
N ARG A 266 4.67 -21.15 4.47
CA ARG A 266 3.67 -20.75 3.47
C ARG A 266 3.67 -19.23 3.29
N GLU A 267 3.59 -18.48 4.38
CA GLU A 267 3.58 -17.01 4.35
C GLU A 267 4.88 -16.47 3.74
N PHE A 268 6.03 -16.99 4.18
CA PHE A 268 7.34 -16.64 3.62
C PHE A 268 7.42 -16.87 2.10
N VAL A 269 6.99 -18.04 1.63
CA VAL A 269 7.00 -18.36 0.20
C VAL A 269 6.04 -17.45 -0.58
N VAL A 270 4.84 -17.17 -0.05
CA VAL A 270 3.87 -16.26 -0.68
C VAL A 270 4.44 -14.85 -0.81
N ARG A 271 5.09 -14.33 0.23
CA ARG A 271 5.74 -13.02 0.20
C ARG A 271 6.88 -12.99 -0.82
N CYS A 272 7.74 -14.00 -0.83
CA CYS A 272 8.84 -14.12 -1.80
C CYS A 272 8.34 -14.20 -3.24
N LEU A 273 7.27 -14.96 -3.49
CA LEU A 273 6.65 -15.04 -4.81
C LEU A 273 6.01 -13.71 -5.22
N SER A 274 5.35 -13.01 -4.30
CA SER A 274 4.72 -11.71 -4.56
C SER A 274 5.74 -10.60 -4.89
N ALA A 275 6.99 -10.76 -4.47
CA ALA A 275 8.10 -9.89 -4.83
C ALA A 275 8.69 -10.19 -6.23
N ILE A 276 8.16 -11.16 -6.97
CA ILE A 276 8.53 -11.43 -8.37
C ILE A 276 7.59 -10.61 -9.28
N PRO A 277 8.12 -9.73 -10.15
CA PRO A 277 7.31 -8.95 -11.09
C PRO A 277 6.45 -9.81 -12.04
N GLU A 278 5.41 -9.19 -12.60
CA GLU A 278 4.53 -9.67 -13.68
C GLU A 278 3.66 -10.90 -13.38
N SER A 279 4.20 -11.97 -12.79
CA SER A 279 3.47 -13.24 -12.60
C SER A 279 3.52 -13.81 -11.18
N GLY A 280 4.41 -13.29 -10.33
CA GLY A 280 4.65 -13.82 -8.99
C GLY A 280 3.42 -13.83 -8.09
N THR A 281 2.72 -12.69 -8.03
CA THR A 281 1.47 -12.53 -7.29
C THR A 281 0.39 -13.50 -7.77
N ALA A 282 0.17 -13.61 -9.08
CA ALA A 282 -0.85 -14.51 -9.63
C ALA A 282 -0.55 -15.98 -9.31
N LEU A 283 0.72 -16.39 -9.39
CA LEU A 283 1.16 -17.73 -9.00
C LEU A 283 0.94 -17.98 -7.49
N ALA A 284 1.31 -17.02 -6.63
CA ALA A 284 1.10 -17.13 -5.19
C ALA A 284 -0.39 -17.26 -4.83
N THR A 285 -1.27 -16.53 -5.53
CA THR A 285 -2.73 -16.63 -5.38
C THR A 285 -3.24 -18.00 -5.82
N ASP A 286 -2.86 -18.49 -7.01
CA ASP A 286 -3.30 -19.81 -7.54
C ASP A 286 -2.89 -20.97 -6.62
N LEU A 287 -1.63 -20.98 -6.15
CA LEU A 287 -1.14 -22.00 -5.21
C LEU A 287 -1.97 -22.05 -3.91
N GLN A 288 -2.33 -20.88 -3.36
CA GLN A 288 -3.13 -20.81 -2.15
C GLN A 288 -4.57 -21.29 -2.35
N LEU A 289 -5.17 -21.02 -3.52
CA LEU A 289 -6.52 -21.44 -3.86
C LEU A 289 -6.63 -22.94 -4.13
N ARG A 290 -5.59 -23.56 -4.70
CA ARG A 290 -5.55 -25.02 -4.94
C ARG A 290 -5.37 -25.83 -3.67
N SER A 291 -4.63 -25.30 -2.70
CA SER A 291 -4.38 -25.94 -1.40
C SER A 291 -4.59 -24.91 -0.28
N PRO A 292 -5.85 -24.59 0.05
CA PRO A 292 -6.17 -23.63 1.12
C PRO A 292 -5.92 -24.26 2.49
N LEU A 293 -5.55 -23.43 3.46
CA LEU A 293 -5.47 -23.86 4.85
C LEU A 293 -6.88 -24.13 5.40
N PRO A 294 -7.06 -25.12 6.28
CA PRO A 294 -8.33 -25.35 6.93
C PRO A 294 -8.67 -24.14 7.82
N ALA A 295 -9.83 -23.52 7.59
CA ALA A 295 -10.29 -22.40 8.40
C ALA A 295 -10.49 -22.85 9.86
N ARG A 296 -10.05 -22.01 10.81
CA ARG A 296 -10.10 -22.28 12.25
C ARG A 296 -10.73 -21.09 12.98
N GLN A 297 -11.76 -21.39 13.74
CA GLN A 297 -12.39 -20.50 14.71
C GLN A 297 -12.20 -21.05 16.12
N ALA A 298 -12.17 -20.19 17.12
CA ALA A 298 -12.06 -20.57 18.52
C ALA A 298 -13.45 -20.64 19.18
N GLY A 299 -13.64 -21.64 20.06
CA GLY A 299 -14.80 -21.70 20.96
C GLY A 299 -16.15 -21.91 20.25
N LYS A 300 -16.50 -23.15 19.92
CA LYS A 300 -17.81 -23.50 19.33
C LYS A 300 -18.97 -23.46 20.34
N SER A 301 -18.68 -23.64 21.63
CA SER A 301 -19.69 -23.61 22.68
C SER A 301 -20.00 -22.16 23.08
N PRO A 302 -21.29 -21.79 23.22
CA PRO A 302 -21.68 -20.45 23.66
C PRO A 302 -21.18 -20.11 25.07
N LEU A 303 -20.92 -21.13 25.91
CA LEU A 303 -20.45 -20.98 27.29
C LEU A 303 -18.95 -20.68 27.43
N HIS A 304 -18.20 -20.72 26.32
CA HIS A 304 -16.75 -20.50 26.33
C HIS A 304 -16.36 -19.32 25.43
N PRO A 305 -15.23 -18.65 25.75
CA PRO A 305 -14.66 -17.64 24.89
C PRO A 305 -14.43 -18.18 23.48
N GLY A 306 -14.90 -17.42 22.51
CA GLY A 306 -14.81 -17.75 21.09
C GLY A 306 -14.45 -16.54 20.24
N ALA A 307 -13.89 -16.80 19.08
CA ALA A 307 -13.54 -15.78 18.11
C ALA A 307 -13.42 -16.37 16.71
N GLU A 308 -13.70 -15.56 15.71
CA GLU A 308 -13.49 -15.86 14.29
C GLU A 308 -12.92 -14.64 13.59
N ILE A 309 -12.03 -14.88 12.62
CA ILE A 309 -11.60 -13.88 11.65
C ILE A 309 -12.31 -14.20 10.34
N ASP A 310 -13.16 -13.29 9.87
CA ASP A 310 -13.87 -13.46 8.59
C ASP A 310 -13.32 -12.56 7.48
N LEU A 311 -12.62 -11.48 7.86
CA LEU A 311 -11.94 -10.54 6.98
C LEU A 311 -10.46 -10.42 7.38
N ALA A 312 -9.55 -10.62 6.43
CA ALA A 312 -8.11 -10.50 6.66
C ALA A 312 -7.38 -10.08 5.37
N LEU A 313 -7.58 -8.85 4.91
CA LEU A 313 -7.02 -8.38 3.65
C LEU A 313 -5.58 -7.88 3.85
N ALA A 314 -4.62 -8.62 3.30
CA ALA A 314 -3.25 -8.17 3.16
C ALA A 314 -3.17 -7.11 2.05
N LEU A 315 -2.93 -5.86 2.44
CA LEU A 315 -2.77 -4.71 1.57
C LEU A 315 -1.31 -4.20 1.64
N PRO A 316 -0.85 -3.36 0.71
CA PRO A 316 0.54 -2.89 0.68
C PRO A 316 0.99 -2.19 1.97
N ASP A 317 0.12 -1.36 2.56
CA ASP A 317 0.43 -0.53 3.73
C ASP A 317 0.05 -1.19 5.06
N GLY A 318 -0.61 -2.34 5.04
CA GLY A 318 -1.10 -2.97 6.25
C GLY A 318 -2.06 -4.14 6.04
N LEU A 319 -2.54 -4.67 7.16
CA LEU A 319 -3.47 -5.78 7.23
C LEU A 319 -4.79 -5.29 7.82
N LEU A 320 -5.85 -5.31 7.02
CA LEU A 320 -7.22 -5.06 7.51
C LEU A 320 -7.79 -6.36 8.05
N VAL A 321 -8.14 -6.37 9.32
CA VAL A 321 -8.69 -7.54 10.02
C VAL A 321 -10.11 -7.22 10.49
N GLY A 322 -11.04 -8.13 10.29
CA GLY A 322 -12.39 -8.05 10.80
C GLY A 322 -12.88 -9.43 11.24
N GLY A 323 -13.82 -9.42 12.17
CA GLY A 323 -14.38 -10.64 12.70
C GLY A 323 -15.28 -10.40 13.89
N TRP A 324 -15.41 -11.42 14.73
CA TRP A 324 -16.17 -11.33 15.96
C TRP A 324 -15.47 -12.06 17.11
N THR A 325 -15.74 -11.59 18.32
CA THR A 325 -15.33 -12.19 19.58
C THR A 325 -16.56 -12.44 20.46
N ARG A 326 -16.46 -13.42 21.35
CA ARG A 326 -17.46 -13.71 22.36
C ARG A 326 -16.73 -14.03 23.64
N ASP A 327 -17.00 -13.28 24.70
CA ASP A 327 -16.33 -13.46 25.99
C ASP A 327 -17.30 -13.29 27.16
N PRO A 328 -18.14 -14.31 27.44
CA PRO A 328 -19.14 -14.23 28.51
C PRO A 328 -18.50 -14.14 29.91
N SER A 329 -17.21 -14.48 30.03
CA SER A 329 -16.48 -14.58 31.29
C SER A 329 -15.42 -13.49 31.50
N GLY A 330 -15.21 -12.58 30.54
CA GLY A 330 -14.20 -11.53 30.63
C GLY A 330 -12.75 -12.03 30.66
N VAL A 331 -12.45 -13.17 30.01
CA VAL A 331 -11.11 -13.81 30.03
C VAL A 331 -10.36 -13.67 28.71
N LEU A 332 -10.91 -13.00 27.70
CA LEU A 332 -10.24 -12.69 26.45
C LEU A 332 -9.25 -11.54 26.67
N ALA A 333 -7.99 -11.77 26.37
CA ALA A 333 -6.93 -10.76 26.47
C ALA A 333 -6.60 -10.09 25.13
N GLY A 334 -7.04 -10.65 24.00
CA GLY A 334 -6.90 -10.05 22.68
C GLY A 334 -6.71 -11.06 21.55
N ILE A 335 -6.46 -10.54 20.35
CA ILE A 335 -6.10 -11.32 19.17
C ILE A 335 -4.78 -10.77 18.63
N ASP A 336 -3.86 -11.66 18.28
CA ASP A 336 -2.57 -11.31 17.71
C ASP A 336 -2.44 -11.89 16.30
N TYR A 337 -1.91 -11.12 15.35
CA TYR A 337 -1.41 -11.61 14.06
C TYR A 337 -0.08 -12.33 14.28
N LEU A 338 0.12 -13.48 13.63
CA LEU A 338 1.35 -14.26 13.73
C LEU A 338 2.21 -14.07 12.48
N GLN A 339 3.39 -13.50 12.66
CA GLN A 339 4.39 -13.37 11.59
C GLN A 339 5.01 -14.72 11.22
N GLU A 340 5.77 -14.73 10.11
CA GLU A 340 6.46 -15.90 9.55
C GLU A 340 7.41 -16.57 10.56
N ASP A 341 8.05 -15.77 11.41
CA ASP A 341 8.98 -16.18 12.46
C ASP A 341 8.29 -16.63 13.77
N GLY A 342 6.95 -16.52 13.81
CA GLY A 342 6.13 -16.81 14.98
C GLY A 342 5.98 -15.64 15.96
N THR A 343 6.54 -14.47 15.68
CA THR A 343 6.32 -13.25 16.47
C THR A 343 4.84 -12.89 16.42
N ALA A 344 4.26 -12.63 17.59
CA ALA A 344 2.87 -12.24 17.75
C ALA A 344 2.75 -10.71 17.82
N LEU A 345 1.98 -10.14 16.89
CA LEU A 345 1.68 -8.71 16.81
C LEU A 345 0.22 -8.48 17.25
N PRO A 346 -0.02 -7.87 18.41
CA PRO A 346 -1.37 -7.54 18.87
C PRO A 346 -2.14 -6.65 17.89
N LEU A 347 -3.44 -6.90 17.73
CA LEU A 347 -4.34 -6.09 16.88
C LEU A 347 -4.96 -4.87 17.60
N ASP A 348 -4.65 -4.69 18.87
CA ASP A 348 -5.26 -3.73 19.80
C ASP A 348 -4.89 -2.26 19.53
N GLY A 349 -3.83 -1.98 18.77
CA GLY A 349 -3.38 -0.60 18.51
C GLY A 349 -4.38 0.28 17.76
N ASN A 350 -5.19 -0.28 16.88
CA ASN A 350 -6.17 0.46 16.07
C ASN A 350 -7.41 -0.39 15.83
N TRP A 351 -8.19 -0.56 16.89
CA TRP A 351 -9.25 -1.53 17.05
C TRP A 351 -10.58 -0.85 17.34
N TYR A 352 -11.64 -1.28 16.65
CA TYR A 352 -12.98 -0.75 16.85
C TYR A 352 -14.01 -1.88 16.99
N GLU A 353 -14.83 -1.81 18.03
CA GLU A 353 -15.83 -2.82 18.38
C GLU A 353 -17.25 -2.32 18.20
N PHE A 354 -18.15 -3.25 17.90
CA PHE A 354 -19.57 -2.98 17.78
C PHE A 354 -20.40 -4.23 18.12
N PRO A 355 -21.66 -4.07 18.59
CA PRO A 355 -22.58 -5.19 18.77
C PRO A 355 -22.83 -5.93 17.46
N GLY A 356 -22.78 -7.26 17.49
CA GLY A 356 -23.01 -8.11 16.33
C GLY A 356 -23.68 -9.42 16.73
N TRP A 357 -23.93 -10.27 15.72
CA TRP A 357 -24.44 -11.62 15.91
C TRP A 357 -23.71 -12.59 14.99
N ALA A 358 -23.42 -13.78 15.51
CA ALA A 358 -22.88 -14.90 14.75
C ALA A 358 -23.95 -15.99 14.58
N ARG A 359 -23.82 -16.81 13.52
CA ARG A 359 -24.66 -18.02 13.39
C ARG A 359 -24.23 -19.02 14.47
N GLY A 360 -25.18 -19.48 15.27
CA GLY A 360 -24.95 -20.44 16.33
C GLY A 360 -24.77 -21.87 15.79
N ALA A 361 -24.52 -22.81 16.70
CA ALA A 361 -24.26 -24.22 16.37
C ALA A 361 -25.50 -24.97 15.85
N GLU A 362 -26.70 -24.50 16.19
CA GLU A 362 -27.97 -25.02 15.70
C GLU A 362 -28.45 -24.24 14.47
N GLU A 363 -29.03 -24.94 13.51
CA GLU A 363 -29.51 -24.36 12.26
C GLU A 363 -30.58 -23.29 12.54
N GLY A 364 -30.27 -22.02 12.19
CA GLY A 364 -31.15 -20.87 12.44
C GLY A 364 -30.92 -20.13 13.77
N SER A 365 -30.08 -20.65 14.67
CA SER A 365 -29.75 -19.95 15.93
C SER A 365 -28.81 -18.74 15.70
N LYS A 366 -29.02 -17.67 16.45
CA LYS A 366 -28.14 -16.49 16.50
C LYS A 366 -27.54 -16.37 17.89
N THR A 367 -26.25 -16.05 17.95
CA THR A 367 -25.55 -15.80 19.22
C THR A 367 -25.03 -14.37 19.20
N ASP A 368 -25.29 -13.63 20.26
CA ASP A 368 -24.74 -12.29 20.42
C ASP A 368 -23.22 -12.36 20.56
N VAL A 369 -22.54 -11.51 19.81
CA VAL A 369 -21.08 -11.42 19.75
C VAL A 369 -20.68 -9.95 19.66
N THR A 370 -19.42 -9.67 19.98
CA THR A 370 -18.81 -8.37 19.73
C THR A 370 -18.12 -8.45 18.37
N GLY A 371 -18.67 -7.77 17.37
CA GLY A 371 -17.99 -7.57 16.10
C GLY A 371 -16.82 -6.61 16.27
N PHE A 372 -15.77 -6.80 15.49
CA PHE A 372 -14.64 -5.89 15.49
C PHE A 372 -14.04 -5.69 14.10
N VAL A 373 -13.35 -4.57 13.93
CA VAL A 373 -12.46 -4.30 12.82
C VAL A 373 -11.17 -3.66 13.34
N SER A 374 -10.04 -3.97 12.72
CA SER A 374 -8.74 -3.44 13.08
C SER A 374 -7.86 -3.24 11.84
N TRP A 375 -7.06 -2.19 11.87
CA TRP A 375 -6.02 -1.95 10.86
C TRP A 375 -4.65 -2.09 11.52
N LEU A 376 -3.87 -3.08 11.06
CA LEU A 376 -2.50 -3.31 11.52
C LEU A 376 -1.52 -2.77 10.46
N PRO A 377 -0.84 -1.63 10.70
CA PRO A 377 0.18 -1.13 9.79
C PRO A 377 1.35 -2.10 9.68
N MET A 378 1.79 -2.37 8.46
CA MET A 378 2.91 -3.28 8.20
C MET A 378 4.09 -2.51 7.60
N ARG A 379 5.30 -2.74 8.12
CA ARG A 379 6.53 -2.13 7.58
C ARG A 379 6.91 -2.68 6.21
N GLU A 380 6.60 -3.95 5.99
CA GLU A 380 6.81 -4.66 4.73
C GLU A 380 5.48 -5.26 4.27
N PRO A 381 5.20 -5.23 2.96
CA PRO A 381 3.99 -5.80 2.41
C PRO A 381 3.99 -7.33 2.61
N LEU A 382 2.87 -7.87 3.05
CA LEU A 382 2.66 -9.31 3.24
C LEU A 382 2.55 -10.09 1.90
N GLY A 383 2.57 -9.39 0.77
CA GLY A 383 2.29 -9.94 -0.54
C GLY A 383 0.82 -10.33 -0.70
N ALA A 384 0.53 -11.21 -1.66
CA ALA A 384 -0.82 -11.70 -1.95
C ALA A 384 -1.28 -12.79 -0.98
N LEU A 385 -1.13 -12.57 0.33
CA LEU A 385 -1.48 -13.51 1.38
C LEU A 385 -2.99 -13.59 1.57
N LEU A 386 -3.58 -14.75 1.26
CA LEU A 386 -5.04 -14.96 1.31
C LEU A 386 -5.53 -15.51 2.65
N GLN A 387 -4.65 -16.08 3.47
CA GLN A 387 -5.01 -16.63 4.79
C GLN A 387 -3.95 -16.28 5.84
N PRO A 388 -3.86 -15.00 6.27
CA PRO A 388 -3.01 -14.61 7.40
C PRO A 388 -3.41 -15.38 8.66
N ARG A 389 -2.42 -15.69 9.50
CA ARG A 389 -2.66 -16.48 10.73
C ARG A 389 -2.78 -15.59 11.95
N PHE A 390 -3.66 -16.01 12.86
CA PHE A 390 -3.90 -15.29 14.10
C PHE A 390 -3.94 -16.25 15.28
N GLN A 391 -3.85 -15.70 16.48
CA GLN A 391 -4.14 -16.41 17.72
C GLN A 391 -5.04 -15.58 18.62
N MET A 392 -6.03 -16.23 19.23
CA MET A 392 -6.80 -15.68 20.33
C MET A 392 -6.04 -15.91 21.63
N ARG A 393 -5.73 -14.85 22.38
CA ARG A 393 -5.01 -14.90 23.64
C ARG A 393 -5.97 -14.74 24.81
N LEU A 394 -5.88 -15.65 25.78
CA LEU A 394 -6.67 -15.61 27.01
C LEU A 394 -5.84 -15.00 28.15
N ALA A 395 -6.52 -14.44 29.17
CA ALA A 395 -5.88 -13.87 30.36
C ALA A 395 -5.03 -14.89 31.15
N SER A 396 -5.30 -16.19 30.99
CA SER A 396 -4.50 -17.27 31.56
C SER A 396 -3.14 -17.50 30.87
N GLY A 397 -2.88 -16.81 29.75
CA GLY A 397 -1.74 -17.05 28.87
C GLY A 397 -1.96 -18.18 27.84
N ALA A 398 -3.09 -18.88 27.89
CA ALA A 398 -3.45 -19.86 26.87
C ALA A 398 -3.79 -19.17 25.53
N VAL A 399 -3.36 -19.78 24.42
CA VAL A 399 -3.62 -19.29 23.07
C VAL A 399 -4.40 -20.32 22.25
N LYS A 400 -5.31 -19.85 21.38
CA LYS A 400 -6.04 -20.70 20.41
C LYS A 400 -5.80 -20.18 18.99
N PRO A 401 -5.42 -21.04 18.03
CA PRO A 401 -5.14 -20.61 16.66
C PRO A 401 -6.43 -20.23 15.92
N LEU A 402 -6.35 -19.17 15.12
CA LEU A 402 -7.40 -18.68 14.24
C LEU A 402 -6.84 -18.60 12.81
N VAL A 403 -7.60 -19.10 11.84
CA VAL A 403 -7.25 -19.07 10.42
C VAL A 403 -8.50 -18.74 9.61
N PRO A 404 -8.54 -17.61 8.89
CA PRO A 404 -9.70 -17.22 8.10
C PRO A 404 -9.85 -18.13 6.88
N LYS A 405 -11.02 -18.10 6.24
CA LYS A 405 -11.19 -18.64 4.88
C LYS A 405 -10.34 -17.83 3.88
N PRO A 406 -9.99 -18.39 2.70
CA PRO A 406 -9.31 -17.65 1.65
C PRO A 406 -10.00 -16.32 1.35
N GLN A 407 -9.24 -15.25 1.46
CA GLN A 407 -9.71 -13.88 1.25
C GLN A 407 -9.74 -13.51 -0.23
N PRO A 408 -10.61 -12.59 -0.65
CA PRO A 408 -10.65 -12.15 -2.04
C PRO A 408 -9.38 -11.37 -2.42
N PHE A 409 -8.93 -11.56 -3.66
CA PHE A 409 -7.79 -10.85 -4.24
C PHE A 409 -8.19 -9.86 -5.35
N ASP A 410 -9.39 -10.02 -5.93
CA ASP A 410 -9.94 -9.06 -6.89
C ASP A 410 -10.32 -7.74 -6.18
N PRO A 411 -9.83 -6.57 -6.64
CA PRO A 411 -10.06 -5.28 -5.97
C PRO A 411 -11.54 -4.93 -5.77
N ALA A 412 -12.41 -5.20 -6.75
CA ALA A 412 -13.84 -4.88 -6.61
C ALA A 412 -14.49 -5.72 -5.49
N THR A 413 -14.10 -6.99 -5.37
CA THR A 413 -14.55 -7.87 -4.29
C THR A 413 -13.95 -7.46 -2.93
N GLN A 414 -12.67 -7.06 -2.89
CA GLN A 414 -12.02 -6.52 -1.69
C GLN A 414 -12.75 -5.28 -1.17
N ARG A 415 -13.03 -4.30 -2.03
CA ARG A 415 -13.81 -3.09 -1.70
C ARG A 415 -15.14 -3.44 -1.05
N ASN A 416 -15.91 -4.33 -1.67
CA ASN A 416 -17.22 -4.73 -1.15
C ASN A 416 -17.12 -5.41 0.23
N ARG A 417 -16.02 -6.12 0.51
CA ARG A 417 -15.74 -6.69 1.83
C ARG A 417 -15.40 -5.62 2.86
N ILE A 418 -14.58 -4.63 2.50
CA ILE A 418 -14.21 -3.52 3.38
C ILE A 418 -15.45 -2.72 3.79
N LEU A 419 -16.30 -2.38 2.82
CA LEU A 419 -17.56 -1.65 3.07
C LEU A 419 -18.56 -2.43 3.94
N ARG A 420 -18.44 -3.76 4.03
CA ARG A 420 -19.27 -4.62 4.87
C ARG A 420 -18.62 -4.97 6.20
N ALA A 421 -17.39 -4.50 6.45
CA ALA A 421 -16.64 -4.80 7.66
C ALA A 421 -17.26 -4.14 8.90
N VAL A 422 -17.95 -3.00 8.73
CA VAL A 422 -18.61 -2.25 9.80
C VAL A 422 -20.07 -2.06 9.42
N PRO A 423 -21.04 -2.33 10.32
CA PRO A 423 -22.43 -2.00 10.06
C PRO A 423 -22.64 -0.48 9.89
N PRO A 424 -23.57 0.00 9.04
CA PRO A 424 -23.75 1.43 8.78
C PRO A 424 -23.99 2.30 10.02
N GLN A 425 -24.61 1.77 11.08
CA GLN A 425 -24.83 2.50 12.33
C GLN A 425 -23.56 2.68 13.19
N HIS A 426 -22.49 1.96 12.88
CA HIS A 426 -21.19 1.99 13.57
C HIS A 426 -20.07 2.57 12.70
N ALA A 427 -20.38 2.98 11.47
CA ALA A 427 -19.46 3.64 10.56
C ALA A 427 -19.29 5.12 10.93
N ILE A 428 -18.47 5.38 11.95
CA ILE A 428 -18.16 6.71 12.51
C ILE A 428 -16.79 7.22 12.03
N ASP A 429 -16.49 8.51 12.23
CA ASP A 429 -15.22 9.15 11.81
C ASP A 429 -13.98 8.34 12.21
N ALA A 430 -13.89 7.92 13.48
CA ALA A 430 -12.73 7.15 13.97
C ALA A 430 -12.51 5.87 13.16
N ALA A 431 -13.57 5.07 12.95
CA ALA A 431 -13.51 3.83 12.19
C ALA A 431 -13.16 4.07 10.71
N PHE A 432 -13.66 5.16 10.11
CA PHE A 432 -13.27 5.53 8.74
C PHE A 432 -11.82 5.95 8.68
N ARG A 433 -11.43 6.99 9.43
CA ARG A 433 -10.13 7.63 9.36
C ARG A 433 -8.99 6.66 9.58
N THR A 434 -9.08 5.83 10.62
CA THR A 434 -7.94 5.02 11.04
C THR A 434 -7.98 3.60 10.48
N ILE A 435 -9.16 3.07 10.09
CA ILE A 435 -9.29 1.65 9.73
C ILE A 435 -9.73 1.47 8.27
N LEU A 436 -10.88 2.02 7.88
CA LEU A 436 -11.44 1.72 6.54
C LEU A 436 -10.80 2.56 5.42
N ALA A 437 -10.50 3.83 5.66
CA ALA A 437 -9.99 4.75 4.65
C ALA A 437 -8.62 4.34 4.07
N PRO A 438 -7.62 3.91 4.88
CA PRO A 438 -6.36 3.40 4.34
C PRO A 438 -6.58 2.22 3.40
N ALA A 439 -7.47 1.29 3.77
CA ALA A 439 -7.77 0.11 2.99
C ALA A 439 -8.55 0.41 1.70
N LEU A 440 -9.58 1.28 1.78
CA LEU A 440 -10.39 1.67 0.62
C LEU A 440 -9.56 2.45 -0.40
N LYS A 441 -8.70 3.36 0.05
CA LYS A 441 -7.84 4.17 -0.83
C LYS A 441 -6.96 3.29 -1.71
N ASP A 442 -6.25 2.33 -1.12
CA ASP A 442 -5.39 1.40 -1.88
C ASP A 442 -6.20 0.55 -2.86
N VAL A 443 -7.32 -0.01 -2.39
CA VAL A 443 -8.17 -0.87 -3.21
C VAL A 443 -8.78 -0.10 -4.39
N GLU A 444 -9.28 1.11 -4.19
CA GLU A 444 -9.82 1.95 -5.27
C GLU A 444 -8.72 2.34 -6.27
N GLN A 445 -7.51 2.68 -5.82
CA GLN A 445 -6.40 2.96 -6.73
C GLN A 445 -6.03 1.74 -7.58
N ARG A 446 -5.96 0.54 -6.97
CA ARG A 446 -5.69 -0.69 -7.70
C ARG A 446 -6.83 -1.04 -8.66
N LEU A 447 -8.08 -0.84 -8.25
CA LEU A 447 -9.24 -1.03 -9.12
C LEU A 447 -9.18 -0.09 -10.34
N GLY A 448 -8.90 1.19 -10.12
CA GLY A 448 -8.74 2.20 -11.18
C GLY A 448 -7.73 1.78 -12.25
N LYS A 449 -6.58 1.22 -11.85
CA LYS A 449 -5.54 0.72 -12.79
C LYS A 449 -5.99 -0.47 -13.65
N THR A 450 -6.99 -1.22 -13.21
CA THR A 450 -7.53 -2.37 -13.97
C THR A 450 -8.64 -1.97 -14.95
N ILE A 451 -9.19 -0.76 -14.80
CA ILE A 451 -10.30 -0.28 -15.59
C ILE A 451 -9.75 0.36 -16.87
N ARG A 452 -10.25 -0.12 -18.01
CA ARG A 452 -9.89 0.38 -19.32
C ARG A 452 -11.10 0.34 -20.26
N VAL A 453 -11.05 1.18 -21.28
CA VAL A 453 -11.95 1.04 -22.43
C VAL A 453 -11.47 -0.16 -23.24
N ASP A 454 -12.37 -1.10 -23.49
CA ASP A 454 -12.10 -2.31 -24.25
C ASP A 454 -12.47 -2.10 -25.73
N GLN A 455 -13.62 -1.48 -25.99
CA GLN A 455 -14.18 -1.33 -27.33
C GLN A 455 -14.87 0.02 -27.49
N THR A 456 -14.94 0.49 -28.74
CA THR A 456 -15.71 1.67 -29.13
C THR A 456 -16.45 1.41 -30.42
N LYS A 457 -17.65 1.97 -30.56
CA LYS A 457 -18.50 1.84 -31.75
C LYS A 457 -19.14 3.17 -32.11
N ASP A 458 -19.09 3.52 -33.40
CA ASP A 458 -19.72 4.74 -33.93
C ASP A 458 -21.03 4.40 -34.65
N PHE A 459 -22.02 5.27 -34.49
CA PHE A 459 -23.32 5.17 -35.13
C PHE A 459 -23.56 6.43 -35.97
N GLY A 460 -23.51 6.25 -37.29
CA GLY A 460 -23.62 7.32 -38.27
C GLY A 460 -22.32 8.07 -38.55
N PRO A 461 -22.34 9.06 -39.46
CA PRO A 461 -21.20 9.94 -39.66
C PRO A 461 -20.96 10.76 -38.38
N MET A 462 -19.73 10.74 -37.89
CA MET A 462 -19.33 11.57 -36.76
C MET A 462 -19.23 13.03 -37.20
N LEU A 463 -19.75 13.96 -36.39
CA LEU A 463 -19.53 15.40 -36.62
C LEU A 463 -18.02 15.69 -36.56
N GLU A 464 -17.50 16.40 -37.57
CA GLU A 464 -16.07 16.74 -37.65
C GLU A 464 -15.64 17.68 -36.51
N ALA A 465 -16.46 18.70 -36.21
CA ALA A 465 -16.21 19.68 -35.16
C ALA A 465 -17.50 19.98 -34.38
N PRO A 466 -18.01 19.04 -33.56
CA PRO A 466 -19.17 19.32 -32.71
C PRO A 466 -18.84 20.46 -31.75
N LEU A 467 -19.82 21.32 -31.47
CA LEU A 467 -19.65 22.34 -30.43
C LEU A 467 -19.71 21.70 -29.04
N VAL A 468 -20.60 20.71 -28.88
CA VAL A 468 -20.91 20.07 -27.60
C VAL A 468 -20.70 18.55 -27.70
N SER A 469 -20.07 17.96 -26.69
CA SER A 469 -20.08 16.51 -26.48
C SER A 469 -20.89 16.17 -25.23
N ILE A 470 -21.97 15.41 -25.40
CA ILE A 470 -22.82 14.93 -24.31
C ILE A 470 -22.35 13.54 -23.89
N VAL A 471 -21.83 13.41 -22.67
CA VAL A 471 -21.37 12.14 -22.10
C VAL A 471 -22.47 11.56 -21.23
N VAL A 472 -22.90 10.34 -21.55
CA VAL A 472 -23.98 9.63 -20.86
C VAL A 472 -23.48 8.27 -20.35
N PRO A 473 -23.17 8.12 -19.06
CA PRO A 473 -22.80 6.82 -18.48
C PRO A 473 -24.02 5.89 -18.37
N LEU A 474 -23.81 4.59 -18.62
CA LEU A 474 -24.81 3.54 -18.66
C LEU A 474 -24.39 2.38 -17.76
N TYR A 475 -25.29 1.99 -16.85
CA TYR A 475 -25.10 0.82 -15.99
C TYR A 475 -26.40 0.01 -15.90
N ARG A 476 -26.41 -1.17 -16.55
CA ARG A 476 -27.46 -2.22 -16.49
C ARG A 476 -28.89 -1.86 -16.88
N VAL A 477 -29.25 -0.59 -16.99
CA VAL A 477 -30.61 -0.12 -17.28
C VAL A 477 -30.58 0.73 -18.55
N LEU A 478 -31.29 0.29 -19.59
CA LEU A 478 -31.34 0.94 -20.89
C LEU A 478 -32.71 1.57 -21.21
N ASP A 479 -33.73 1.29 -20.38
CA ASP A 479 -35.14 1.65 -20.62
C ASP A 479 -35.34 3.14 -20.96
N PHE A 480 -34.54 4.00 -20.33
CA PHE A 480 -34.66 5.46 -20.47
C PHE A 480 -34.05 6.02 -21.75
N LEU A 481 -33.17 5.28 -22.42
CA LEU A 481 -32.47 5.76 -23.61
C LEU A 481 -33.41 6.13 -24.74
N ARG A 482 -34.53 5.40 -24.88
CA ARG A 482 -35.55 5.69 -25.89
C ARG A 482 -36.17 7.07 -25.66
N PHE A 483 -36.52 7.38 -24.41
CA PHE A 483 -37.15 8.66 -24.05
C PHE A 483 -36.15 9.81 -24.12
N GLN A 484 -34.95 9.61 -23.57
CA GLN A 484 -33.88 10.60 -23.61
C GLN A 484 -33.53 10.95 -25.06
N LEU A 485 -33.21 9.96 -25.89
CA LEU A 485 -32.80 10.23 -27.26
C LEU A 485 -33.95 10.83 -28.09
N SER A 486 -35.19 10.39 -27.88
CA SER A 486 -36.34 11.03 -28.53
C SER A 486 -36.46 12.51 -28.16
N GLY A 487 -36.30 12.85 -26.88
CA GLY A 487 -36.32 14.25 -26.45
C GLY A 487 -35.16 15.05 -27.03
N LEU A 488 -33.94 14.48 -27.04
CA LEU A 488 -32.76 15.11 -27.62
C LEU A 488 -32.90 15.35 -29.12
N ALA A 489 -33.48 14.40 -29.86
CA ALA A 489 -33.65 14.47 -31.31
C ALA A 489 -34.66 15.54 -31.76
N THR A 490 -35.58 15.94 -30.88
CA THR A 490 -36.54 17.02 -31.17
C THR A 490 -35.92 18.42 -31.05
N ASP A 491 -34.69 18.53 -30.55
CA ASP A 491 -33.98 19.80 -30.38
C ASP A 491 -33.06 20.09 -31.59
N PRO A 492 -33.37 21.11 -32.41
CA PRO A 492 -32.57 21.44 -33.59
C PRO A 492 -31.12 21.82 -33.25
N PHE A 493 -30.88 22.43 -32.08
CA PHE A 493 -29.54 22.82 -31.65
C PHE A 493 -28.71 21.57 -31.33
N VAL A 494 -29.30 20.58 -30.65
CA VAL A 494 -28.65 19.30 -30.37
C VAL A 494 -28.29 18.60 -31.68
N ALA A 495 -29.26 18.46 -32.60
CA ALA A 495 -29.06 17.76 -33.86
C ALA A 495 -27.95 18.37 -34.73
N ALA A 496 -27.80 19.70 -34.71
CA ALA A 496 -26.80 20.39 -35.52
C ALA A 496 -25.41 20.50 -34.86
N ASN A 497 -25.33 20.54 -33.53
CA ASN A 497 -24.11 20.97 -32.83
C ASN A 497 -23.55 19.95 -31.83
N ALA A 498 -24.28 18.88 -31.52
CA ALA A 498 -23.90 17.94 -30.47
C ALA A 498 -23.56 16.55 -30.99
N GLU A 499 -22.56 15.92 -30.38
CA GLU A 499 -22.39 14.47 -30.43
C GLU A 499 -22.76 13.84 -29.08
N ILE A 500 -23.21 12.59 -29.11
CA ILE A 500 -23.57 11.85 -27.89
C ILE A 500 -22.59 10.69 -27.69
N ILE A 501 -21.99 10.62 -26.51
CA ILE A 501 -21.03 9.58 -26.11
C ILE A 501 -21.65 8.77 -24.98
N TYR A 502 -22.19 7.61 -25.32
CA TYR A 502 -22.67 6.63 -24.36
C TYR A 502 -21.49 5.83 -23.80
N VAL A 503 -21.38 5.73 -22.47
CA VAL A 503 -20.32 4.96 -21.82
C VAL A 503 -20.93 3.79 -21.06
N LEU A 504 -20.73 2.57 -21.55
CA LEU A 504 -21.23 1.36 -20.91
C LEU A 504 -20.18 0.77 -19.98
N ASP A 505 -20.45 0.76 -18.67
CA ASP A 505 -19.58 0.15 -17.66
C ASP A 505 -20.07 -1.23 -17.16
N SER A 506 -21.18 -1.73 -17.71
CA SER A 506 -21.65 -3.10 -17.57
C SER A 506 -21.43 -3.88 -18.89
N PRO A 507 -20.20 -4.38 -19.17
CA PRO A 507 -19.90 -5.07 -20.42
C PRO A 507 -20.75 -6.32 -20.67
N GLU A 508 -21.36 -6.89 -19.63
CA GLU A 508 -22.25 -8.04 -19.74
C GLU A 508 -23.51 -7.80 -20.59
N ILE A 509 -23.89 -6.53 -20.84
CA ILE A 509 -25.04 -6.14 -21.70
C ILE A 509 -24.61 -5.38 -22.97
N HIS A 510 -23.37 -5.57 -23.41
CA HIS A 510 -22.82 -4.88 -24.58
C HIS A 510 -23.66 -5.07 -25.84
N ASP A 511 -23.97 -6.31 -26.21
CA ASP A 511 -24.69 -6.62 -27.45
C ASP A 511 -26.10 -6.00 -27.48
N GLU A 512 -26.81 -6.05 -26.35
CA GLU A 512 -28.13 -5.41 -26.21
C GLU A 512 -28.05 -3.89 -26.36
N THR A 513 -27.00 -3.28 -25.78
CA THR A 513 -26.76 -1.84 -25.85
C THR A 513 -26.42 -1.41 -27.28
N GLU A 514 -25.50 -2.11 -27.97
CA GLU A 514 -25.16 -1.81 -29.36
C GLU A 514 -26.37 -1.94 -30.28
N HIS A 515 -27.16 -3.01 -30.13
CA HIS A 515 -28.37 -3.21 -30.93
C HIS A 515 -29.39 -2.08 -30.74
N LEU A 516 -29.65 -1.70 -29.47
CA LEU A 516 -30.58 -0.61 -29.16
C LEU A 516 -30.11 0.73 -29.74
N LEU A 517 -28.85 1.09 -29.54
CA LEU A 517 -28.29 2.34 -30.06
C LEU A 517 -28.28 2.37 -31.60
N GLY A 518 -28.03 1.23 -32.26
CA GLY A 518 -28.14 1.10 -33.71
C GLY A 518 -29.55 1.38 -34.23
N GLY A 519 -30.57 0.78 -33.62
CA GLY A 519 -31.97 1.04 -33.99
C GLY A 519 -32.39 2.49 -33.72
N LEU A 520 -31.95 3.05 -32.60
CA LEU A 520 -32.20 4.44 -32.23
C LEU A 520 -31.52 5.45 -33.16
N HIS A 521 -30.30 5.15 -33.62
CA HIS A 521 -29.62 5.94 -34.65
C HIS A 521 -30.42 5.98 -35.95
N LEU A 522 -30.89 4.82 -36.42
CA LEU A 522 -31.68 4.74 -37.65
C LEU A 522 -33.00 5.52 -37.55
N LEU A 523 -33.59 5.59 -36.36
CA LEU A 523 -34.85 6.29 -36.13
C LEU A 523 -34.68 7.82 -36.05
N HIS A 524 -33.62 8.30 -35.40
CA HIS A 524 -33.46 9.72 -35.05
C HIS A 524 -32.34 10.45 -35.80
N GLY A 525 -31.40 9.74 -36.42
CA GLY A 525 -30.31 10.31 -37.20
C GLY A 525 -29.22 11.03 -36.41
N LEU A 526 -29.26 11.00 -35.06
CA LEU A 526 -28.24 11.63 -34.22
C LEU A 526 -26.90 10.88 -34.27
N SER A 527 -25.81 11.64 -34.26
CA SER A 527 -24.44 11.11 -34.23
C SER A 527 -24.12 10.61 -32.82
N MET A 528 -23.79 9.32 -32.70
CA MET A 528 -23.55 8.68 -31.40
C MET A 528 -22.28 7.83 -31.41
N LYS A 529 -21.63 7.75 -30.27
CA LYS A 529 -20.51 6.86 -29.98
C LYS A 529 -20.82 6.04 -28.73
N LEU A 530 -20.59 4.74 -28.78
CA LEU A 530 -20.58 3.85 -27.63
C LEU A 530 -19.13 3.57 -27.23
N VAL A 531 -18.82 3.78 -25.95
CA VAL A 531 -17.54 3.48 -25.30
C VAL A 531 -17.80 2.38 -24.28
N VAL A 532 -17.17 1.22 -24.42
CA VAL A 532 -17.42 0.06 -23.55
C VAL A 532 -16.21 -0.17 -22.66
N MET A 533 -16.45 -0.15 -21.35
CA MET A 533 -15.43 -0.45 -20.35
C MET A 533 -15.34 -1.95 -20.08
N ASN A 534 -14.16 -2.43 -19.70
CA ASN A 534 -13.94 -3.85 -19.42
C ASN A 534 -14.60 -4.36 -18.13
N ARG A 535 -15.11 -3.46 -17.27
CA ARG A 535 -15.84 -3.74 -16.02
C ARG A 535 -16.46 -2.45 -15.46
N ASN A 536 -17.33 -2.60 -14.46
CA ASN A 536 -17.90 -1.48 -13.73
C ASN A 536 -16.79 -0.73 -12.97
N GLY A 537 -16.62 0.54 -13.34
CA GLY A 537 -15.68 1.45 -12.71
C GLY A 537 -16.29 2.46 -11.74
N GLY A 538 -17.61 2.55 -11.70
CA GLY A 538 -18.34 3.62 -11.04
C GLY A 538 -18.57 4.83 -11.95
N TYR A 539 -19.49 5.68 -11.52
CA TYR A 539 -19.98 6.83 -12.29
C TYR A 539 -18.86 7.78 -12.71
N ALA A 540 -18.01 8.19 -11.77
CA ALA A 540 -16.88 9.10 -12.02
C ALA A 540 -15.94 8.58 -13.12
N ARG A 541 -15.55 7.30 -13.05
CA ARG A 541 -14.64 6.68 -14.03
C ARG A 541 -15.29 6.54 -15.41
N ALA A 542 -16.59 6.21 -15.46
CA ALA A 542 -17.33 6.15 -16.72
C ALA A 542 -17.43 7.53 -17.38
N CYS A 543 -17.80 8.57 -16.63
CA CYS A 543 -17.81 9.95 -17.10
C CYS A 543 -16.42 10.41 -17.59
N ASN A 544 -15.37 10.17 -16.80
CA ASN A 544 -13.99 10.49 -17.18
C ASN A 544 -13.56 9.74 -18.45
N ALA A 545 -13.92 8.46 -18.59
CA ALA A 545 -13.63 7.67 -19.78
C ALA A 545 -14.33 8.26 -21.01
N GLY A 546 -15.61 8.62 -20.92
CA GLY A 546 -16.35 9.27 -22.00
C GLY A 546 -15.81 10.63 -22.38
N ALA A 547 -15.45 11.46 -21.38
CA ALA A 547 -14.88 12.78 -21.62
C ALA A 547 -13.57 12.75 -22.41
N ARG A 548 -12.78 11.67 -22.33
CA ARG A 548 -11.57 11.50 -23.17
C ARG A 548 -11.87 11.35 -24.66
N TYR A 549 -13.09 10.99 -25.03
CA TYR A 549 -13.54 10.90 -26.43
C TYR A 549 -14.32 12.13 -26.90
N ALA A 550 -14.57 13.10 -26.01
CA ALA A 550 -15.27 14.33 -26.33
C ALA A 550 -14.43 15.21 -27.27
N ARG A 551 -15.00 15.59 -28.42
CA ARG A 551 -14.38 16.54 -29.37
C ARG A 551 -14.92 17.97 -29.23
N GLY A 552 -16.02 18.14 -28.51
CA GLY A 552 -16.68 19.41 -28.27
C GLY A 552 -15.82 20.42 -27.52
N SER A 553 -16.09 21.71 -27.75
CA SER A 553 -15.55 22.78 -26.91
C SER A 553 -16.27 22.87 -25.56
N VAL A 554 -17.52 22.37 -25.51
CA VAL A 554 -18.33 22.21 -24.31
C VAL A 554 -18.54 20.72 -24.03
N VAL A 555 -18.40 20.31 -22.77
CA VAL A 555 -18.69 18.96 -22.30
C VAL A 555 -19.94 19.02 -21.42
N VAL A 556 -20.85 18.08 -21.65
CA VAL A 556 -22.06 17.90 -20.84
C VAL A 556 -22.01 16.53 -20.19
N MET A 557 -22.04 16.48 -18.86
CA MET A 557 -22.31 15.25 -18.12
C MET A 557 -23.82 15.14 -17.95
N LEU A 558 -24.42 14.06 -18.46
CA LEU A 558 -25.86 13.87 -18.45
C LEU A 558 -26.20 12.44 -18.03
N ASN A 559 -27.02 12.27 -17.00
CA ASN A 559 -27.48 10.93 -16.61
C ASN A 559 -28.41 10.33 -17.68
N SER A 560 -28.41 9.00 -17.81
CA SER A 560 -29.21 8.26 -18.80
C SER A 560 -30.73 8.36 -18.64
N ASP A 561 -31.20 8.77 -17.45
CA ASP A 561 -32.60 8.93 -17.06
C ASP A 561 -33.03 10.41 -16.98
N VAL A 562 -32.27 11.30 -17.60
CA VAL A 562 -32.60 12.72 -17.75
C VAL A 562 -33.15 12.99 -19.15
N VAL A 563 -34.33 13.62 -19.21
CA VAL A 563 -35.07 13.91 -20.45
C VAL A 563 -35.43 15.39 -20.48
N PRO A 564 -35.21 16.12 -21.59
CA PRO A 564 -35.57 17.53 -21.66
C PRO A 564 -37.08 17.77 -21.59
N CYS A 565 -37.50 18.85 -20.91
CA CYS A 565 -38.91 19.29 -20.87
C CYS A 565 -39.39 19.81 -22.25
N GLY A 566 -38.45 20.23 -23.11
CA GLY A 566 -38.69 20.76 -24.45
C GLY A 566 -37.37 21.15 -25.14
N PRO A 567 -37.43 21.59 -26.41
CA PRO A 567 -36.25 22.02 -27.16
C PRO A 567 -35.66 23.33 -26.63
N GLY A 568 -34.39 23.58 -26.95
CA GLY A 568 -33.64 24.80 -26.62
C GLY A 568 -32.88 24.73 -25.29
N TRP A 569 -32.99 23.62 -24.55
CA TRP A 569 -32.35 23.46 -23.24
C TRP A 569 -30.81 23.49 -23.35
N LEU A 570 -30.24 22.85 -24.38
CA LEU A 570 -28.80 22.72 -24.52
C LEU A 570 -28.18 24.05 -24.96
N GLU A 571 -28.81 24.74 -25.90
CA GLU A 571 -28.36 26.07 -26.35
C GLU A 571 -28.31 27.05 -25.18
N THR A 572 -29.36 27.03 -24.35
CA THR A 572 -29.51 27.87 -23.15
C THR A 572 -28.36 27.66 -22.16
N LEU A 573 -27.83 26.44 -22.04
CA LEU A 573 -26.72 26.13 -21.13
C LEU A 573 -25.33 26.30 -21.79
N ALA A 574 -25.17 25.90 -23.05
CA ALA A 574 -23.87 25.85 -23.72
C ALA A 574 -23.36 27.24 -24.12
N LEU A 575 -24.23 28.13 -24.60
CA LEU A 575 -23.80 29.44 -25.07
C LEU A 575 -23.27 30.37 -23.97
N PRO A 576 -23.90 30.47 -22.77
CA PRO A 576 -23.35 31.29 -21.68
C PRO A 576 -21.94 30.84 -21.26
N VAL A 577 -21.71 29.53 -21.15
CA VAL A 577 -20.40 28.95 -20.77
C VAL A 577 -19.29 29.32 -21.77
N LEU A 578 -19.62 29.54 -23.05
CA LEU A 578 -18.64 29.99 -24.04
C LEU A 578 -18.43 31.51 -24.03
N ARG A 579 -19.45 32.30 -23.68
CA ARG A 579 -19.41 33.77 -23.69
C ARG A 579 -18.77 34.33 -22.42
N GLU A 580 -19.06 33.74 -21.27
CA GLU A 580 -18.67 34.24 -19.95
C GLU A 580 -17.46 33.48 -19.42
N LYS A 581 -16.28 34.09 -19.48
CA LYS A 581 -15.02 33.44 -19.06
C LYS A 581 -14.99 33.08 -17.57
N SER A 582 -15.66 33.87 -16.72
CA SER A 582 -15.76 33.59 -15.27
C SER A 582 -16.68 32.41 -14.95
N LEU A 583 -17.56 32.00 -15.87
CA LEU A 583 -18.47 30.88 -15.67
C LEU A 583 -17.74 29.56 -15.89
N GLY A 584 -17.55 28.76 -14.84
CA GLY A 584 -16.88 27.47 -14.90
C GLY A 584 -17.83 26.33 -15.24
N ALA A 585 -19.02 26.33 -14.64
CA ALA A 585 -20.07 25.33 -14.90
C ALA A 585 -21.47 25.93 -14.77
N ILE A 586 -22.43 25.35 -15.49
CA ILE A 586 -23.85 25.71 -15.41
C ILE A 586 -24.72 24.45 -15.34
N GLY A 587 -25.81 24.51 -14.57
CA GLY A 587 -26.75 23.41 -14.40
C GLY A 587 -28.21 23.85 -14.55
N PRO A 588 -29.11 22.97 -15.04
CA PRO A 588 -30.50 23.30 -15.31
C PRO A 588 -31.40 23.20 -14.08
N LYS A 589 -32.67 23.58 -14.26
CA LYS A 589 -33.78 23.13 -13.40
C LYS A 589 -34.09 21.67 -13.67
N LEU A 590 -34.05 20.86 -12.61
CA LEU A 590 -34.50 19.47 -12.68
C LEU A 590 -35.84 19.32 -11.97
N LEU A 591 -36.76 18.63 -12.63
CA LEU A 591 -38.06 18.25 -12.10
C LEU A 591 -38.12 16.73 -11.87
N PHE A 592 -38.85 16.33 -10.85
CA PHE A 592 -39.36 14.98 -10.73
C PHE A 592 -40.48 14.72 -11.74
N GLU A 593 -40.83 13.45 -11.92
CA GLU A 593 -41.92 13.01 -12.82
C GLU A 593 -43.30 13.60 -12.47
N ASP A 594 -43.51 13.99 -11.21
CA ASP A 594 -44.74 14.65 -10.73
C ASP A 594 -44.73 16.18 -10.95
N GLY A 595 -43.65 16.73 -11.54
CA GLY A 595 -43.48 18.16 -11.78
C GLY A 595 -43.01 18.96 -10.57
N SER A 596 -42.70 18.32 -9.44
CA SER A 596 -42.04 18.98 -8.30
C SER A 596 -40.55 19.20 -8.57
N LEU A 597 -39.97 20.23 -7.94
CA LEU A 597 -38.55 20.57 -8.06
C LEU A 597 -37.69 19.48 -7.44
N GLN A 598 -36.73 18.99 -8.20
CA GLN A 598 -35.67 18.12 -7.72
C GLN A 598 -34.37 18.90 -7.49
N HIS A 599 -34.04 19.84 -8.37
CA HIS A 599 -32.80 20.61 -8.31
C HIS A 599 -33.00 22.04 -8.78
N ALA A 600 -32.51 22.98 -7.96
CA ALA A 600 -32.38 24.38 -8.31
C ALA A 600 -31.00 24.94 -7.90
N GLY A 601 -29.94 24.15 -8.05
CA GLY A 601 -28.63 24.37 -7.44
C GLY A 601 -28.42 23.60 -6.13
N LEU A 602 -27.16 23.33 -5.79
CA LEU A 602 -26.74 22.68 -4.56
C LEU A 602 -26.41 23.69 -3.45
N TYR A 603 -26.57 23.27 -2.21
CA TYR A 603 -25.93 23.86 -1.04
C TYR A 603 -25.46 22.76 -0.09
N PHE A 604 -24.54 23.11 0.80
CA PHE A 604 -23.98 22.19 1.78
C PHE A 604 -24.48 22.54 3.18
N ALA A 605 -24.82 21.53 3.96
CA ALA A 605 -25.16 21.71 5.37
C ALA A 605 -24.64 20.56 6.22
N ARG A 606 -24.25 20.86 7.46
CA ARG A 606 -23.78 19.85 8.41
C ARG A 606 -24.93 19.02 8.96
N ASN A 607 -24.72 17.72 9.09
CA ASN A 607 -25.59 16.85 9.88
C ASN A 607 -25.22 16.91 11.38
N LYS A 608 -25.82 16.07 12.21
CA LYS A 608 -25.56 16.04 13.66
C LYS A 608 -24.17 15.51 14.03
N GLN A 609 -23.48 14.87 13.08
CA GLN A 609 -22.14 14.32 13.22
C GLN A 609 -21.09 15.23 12.56
N ASP A 610 -21.43 16.48 12.28
CA ASP A 610 -20.56 17.48 11.64
C ASP A 610 -20.10 17.14 10.22
N ILE A 611 -20.77 16.20 9.55
CA ILE A 611 -20.49 15.81 8.17
C ILE A 611 -21.26 16.72 7.21
N TRP A 612 -20.59 17.23 6.17
CA TRP A 612 -21.21 18.02 5.11
C TRP A 612 -22.05 17.13 4.18
N LEU A 613 -23.33 17.48 4.06
CA LEU A 613 -24.28 16.83 3.16
C LEU A 613 -24.64 17.72 1.98
N ASN A 614 -24.77 17.11 0.81
CA ASN A 614 -25.27 17.77 -0.40
C ASN A 614 -26.79 17.91 -0.33
N HIS A 615 -27.28 19.14 -0.42
CA HIS A 615 -28.69 19.46 -0.46
C HIS A 615 -29.04 20.26 -1.71
N HIS A 616 -30.29 20.17 -2.12
CA HIS A 616 -30.80 20.87 -3.30
C HIS A 616 -31.72 22.01 -2.86
N PHE A 617 -31.48 23.22 -3.38
CA PHE A 617 -32.38 24.35 -3.11
C PHE A 617 -33.80 24.03 -3.57
N TYR A 618 -34.78 24.32 -2.71
CA TYR A 618 -36.22 24.23 -2.99
C TYR A 618 -36.73 22.83 -3.41
N LYS A 619 -35.99 21.75 -3.12
CA LYS A 619 -36.42 20.38 -3.42
C LYS A 619 -37.78 20.07 -2.80
N GLY A 620 -38.68 19.49 -3.60
CA GLY A 620 -40.05 19.14 -3.22
C GLY A 620 -41.08 20.27 -3.39
N MET A 621 -40.66 21.50 -3.67
CA MET A 621 -41.58 22.59 -4.00
C MET A 621 -42.14 22.42 -5.43
N PRO A 622 -43.28 23.05 -5.79
CA PRO A 622 -43.80 22.99 -7.16
C PRO A 622 -42.78 23.49 -8.20
N GLY A 623 -42.75 22.90 -9.40
CA GLY A 623 -41.85 23.28 -10.50
C GLY A 623 -41.87 24.76 -10.88
N ALA A 624 -43.00 25.44 -10.63
CA ALA A 624 -43.23 26.87 -10.87
C ALA A 624 -42.94 27.76 -9.64
N TYR A 625 -42.35 27.23 -8.58
CA TYR A 625 -42.03 28.00 -7.36
C TYR A 625 -41.16 29.21 -7.71
N ALA A 626 -41.67 30.41 -7.41
CA ALA A 626 -41.12 31.66 -7.94
C ALA A 626 -39.63 31.91 -7.60
N PRO A 627 -39.13 31.62 -6.37
CA PRO A 627 -37.70 31.72 -6.07
C PRO A 627 -36.80 30.81 -6.92
N ALA A 628 -37.32 29.68 -7.40
CA ALA A 628 -36.58 28.75 -8.24
C ALA A 628 -36.57 29.13 -9.73
N GLN A 629 -37.29 30.18 -10.15
CA GLN A 629 -37.34 30.65 -11.54
C GLN A 629 -36.30 31.72 -11.87
N LYS A 630 -35.35 31.98 -10.97
CA LYS A 630 -34.28 32.97 -11.17
C LYS A 630 -32.93 32.29 -11.34
N ALA A 631 -32.24 32.64 -12.43
CA ALA A 631 -30.84 32.28 -12.62
C ALA A 631 -29.98 32.92 -11.52
N ARG A 632 -29.01 32.17 -10.99
CA ARG A 632 -28.14 32.67 -9.91
C ARG A 632 -26.85 31.87 -9.79
N VAL A 633 -25.83 32.52 -9.25
CA VAL A 633 -24.61 31.84 -8.80
C VAL A 633 -24.95 30.93 -7.61
N VAL A 634 -24.45 29.71 -7.63
CA VAL A 634 -24.69 28.67 -6.61
C VAL A 634 -23.37 28.00 -6.22
N PRO A 635 -23.30 27.39 -5.01
CA PRO A 635 -22.13 26.60 -4.59
C PRO A 635 -21.78 25.45 -5.54
N GLY A 636 -22.79 24.84 -6.17
CA GLY A 636 -22.60 23.72 -7.09
C GLY A 636 -23.90 23.35 -7.81
N VAL A 637 -23.78 22.45 -8.77
CA VAL A 637 -24.89 21.82 -9.52
C VAL A 637 -24.70 20.31 -9.54
N THR A 638 -25.78 19.55 -9.73
CA THR A 638 -25.72 18.08 -9.63
C THR A 638 -25.19 17.41 -10.89
N GLY A 639 -24.52 16.26 -10.73
CA GLY A 639 -24.04 15.38 -11.81
C GLY A 639 -25.11 14.93 -12.79
N ALA A 640 -26.40 14.99 -12.42
CA ALA A 640 -27.47 14.62 -13.34
C ALA A 640 -27.46 15.43 -14.64
N CYS A 641 -27.11 16.72 -14.58
CA CYS A 641 -26.78 17.52 -15.75
C CYS A 641 -25.81 18.65 -15.38
N GLN A 642 -24.57 18.57 -15.87
CA GLN A 642 -23.57 19.64 -15.71
C GLN A 642 -22.97 20.01 -17.06
N VAL A 643 -22.88 21.30 -17.35
CA VAL A 643 -22.36 21.83 -18.61
C VAL A 643 -21.18 22.75 -18.32
N MET A 644 -20.05 22.51 -18.99
CA MET A 644 -18.83 23.31 -18.81
C MET A 644 -17.95 23.32 -20.06
N ARG A 645 -17.00 24.26 -20.13
CA ARG A 645 -15.98 24.23 -21.19
C ARG A 645 -15.08 23.02 -21.00
N ARG A 646 -14.67 22.38 -22.08
CA ARG A 646 -13.71 21.25 -22.03
C ARG A 646 -12.40 21.66 -21.36
N GLU A 647 -11.93 22.88 -21.60
CA GLU A 647 -10.73 23.41 -20.95
C GLU A 647 -10.86 23.49 -19.41
N VAL A 648 -12.06 23.77 -18.88
CA VAL A 648 -12.31 23.83 -17.44
C VAL A 648 -12.30 22.42 -16.87
N TRP A 649 -12.95 21.47 -17.56
CA TRP A 649 -12.93 20.05 -17.20
C TRP A 649 -11.49 19.50 -17.13
N GLU A 650 -10.67 19.80 -18.15
CA GLU A 650 -9.27 19.39 -18.23
C GLU A 650 -8.42 20.07 -17.14
N LEU A 651 -8.63 21.37 -16.90
CA LEU A 651 -7.92 22.15 -15.87
C LEU A 651 -8.10 21.57 -14.46
N VAL A 652 -9.32 21.17 -14.11
CA VAL A 652 -9.64 20.66 -12.76
C VAL A 652 -9.53 19.13 -12.64
N GLY A 653 -9.17 18.45 -13.73
CA GLY A 653 -8.93 17.00 -13.75
C GLY A 653 -10.18 16.12 -13.74
N GLY A 654 -11.35 16.64 -14.15
CA GLY A 654 -12.61 15.88 -14.20
C GLY A 654 -13.12 15.40 -12.84
N TYR A 655 -13.90 14.32 -12.80
CA TYR A 655 -14.42 13.77 -11.55
C TYR A 655 -13.34 13.04 -10.76
N ALA A 656 -13.37 13.19 -9.43
CA ALA A 656 -12.50 12.41 -8.55
C ALA A 656 -12.93 10.93 -8.57
N GLU A 657 -11.96 10.03 -8.79
CA GLU A 657 -12.20 8.60 -8.96
C GLU A 657 -12.05 7.79 -7.67
N ASP A 658 -11.92 8.45 -6.51
CA ASP A 658 -11.75 7.82 -5.19
C ASP A 658 -13.02 7.81 -4.34
N PHE A 659 -14.10 8.45 -4.80
CA PHE A 659 -15.44 8.18 -4.29
C PHE A 659 -15.91 6.80 -4.75
N VAL A 660 -16.38 6.01 -3.80
CA VAL A 660 -16.71 4.61 -4.04
C VAL A 660 -18.03 4.51 -4.81
N ILE A 661 -17.96 3.99 -6.04
CA ILE A 661 -19.07 3.77 -6.99
C ILE A 661 -19.71 5.08 -7.54
N GLY A 662 -19.95 6.09 -6.71
CA GLY A 662 -20.50 7.41 -7.05
C GLY A 662 -20.90 8.18 -5.79
N ASP A 663 -21.75 9.21 -5.89
CA ASP A 663 -22.09 10.13 -4.79
C ASP A 663 -20.92 11.06 -4.41
N TYR A 664 -21.19 12.38 -4.34
CA TYR A 664 -20.26 13.48 -4.05
C TYR A 664 -19.22 13.85 -5.12
N GLU A 665 -19.07 13.09 -6.22
CA GLU A 665 -18.17 13.50 -7.31
C GLU A 665 -18.60 14.82 -7.98
N ASP A 666 -19.91 15.09 -8.01
CA ASP A 666 -20.49 16.29 -8.59
C ASP A 666 -20.17 17.55 -7.78
N SER A 667 -20.35 17.49 -6.46
CA SER A 667 -19.97 18.58 -5.56
C SER A 667 -18.45 18.76 -5.48
N ASP A 668 -17.67 17.69 -5.49
CA ASP A 668 -16.21 17.76 -5.55
C ASP A 668 -15.73 18.50 -6.82
N LEU A 669 -16.30 18.18 -7.99
CA LEU A 669 -16.00 18.89 -9.23
C LEU A 669 -16.35 20.37 -9.13
N CYS A 670 -17.53 20.70 -8.59
CA CYS A 670 -17.96 22.07 -8.38
C CYS A 670 -16.96 22.84 -7.48
N LEU A 671 -16.51 22.23 -6.38
CA LEU A 671 -15.57 22.86 -5.46
C LEU A 671 -14.19 23.06 -6.09
N LYS A 672 -13.69 22.11 -6.90
CA LYS A 672 -12.45 22.31 -7.68
C LYS A 672 -12.57 23.46 -8.69
N ILE A 673 -13.70 23.56 -9.39
CA ILE A 673 -13.96 24.66 -10.33
C ILE A 673 -13.95 26.02 -9.60
N ARG A 674 -14.56 26.09 -8.41
CA ARG A 674 -14.55 27.30 -7.58
C ARG A 674 -13.16 27.64 -7.05
N GLN A 675 -12.40 26.64 -6.62
CA GLN A 675 -11.01 26.81 -6.17
C GLN A 675 -10.11 27.33 -7.31
N ALA A 676 -10.41 26.97 -8.56
CA ALA A 676 -9.76 27.52 -9.75
C ALA A 676 -10.23 28.94 -10.12
N GLY A 677 -11.11 29.55 -9.34
CA GLY A 677 -11.55 30.94 -9.49
C GLY A 677 -12.78 31.15 -10.38
N PHE A 678 -13.51 30.09 -10.73
CA PHE A 678 -14.70 30.18 -11.57
C PHE A 678 -16.00 30.14 -10.76
N ASP A 679 -17.03 30.77 -11.31
CA ASP A 679 -18.40 30.71 -10.79
C ASP A 679 -19.17 29.50 -11.33
N ILE A 680 -20.20 29.11 -10.59
CA ILE A 680 -21.15 28.06 -10.98
C ILE A 680 -22.55 28.65 -10.96
N VAL A 681 -23.30 28.45 -12.03
CA VAL A 681 -24.62 29.06 -12.21
C VAL A 681 -25.71 28.00 -12.33
N TYR A 682 -26.83 28.27 -11.67
CA TYR A 682 -28.09 27.57 -11.92
C TYR A 682 -28.93 28.37 -12.93
N GLU A 683 -29.40 27.72 -13.99
CA GLU A 683 -30.19 28.32 -15.08
C GLU A 683 -31.57 27.65 -15.21
N PRO A 684 -32.65 28.29 -14.70
CA PRO A 684 -33.99 27.72 -14.71
C PRO A 684 -34.70 27.71 -16.06
N ALA A 685 -34.23 28.48 -17.05
CA ALA A 685 -34.80 28.48 -18.39
C ALA A 685 -34.55 27.15 -19.12
N ALA A 686 -33.47 26.45 -18.78
CA ALA A 686 -33.28 25.05 -19.16
C ALA A 686 -33.98 24.14 -18.13
N CYS A 687 -35.03 23.43 -18.59
CA CYS A 687 -35.81 22.49 -17.77
C CYS A 687 -35.59 21.06 -18.28
N LEU A 688 -35.22 20.17 -17.37
CA LEU A 688 -35.16 18.73 -17.64
C LEU A 688 -35.95 17.96 -16.57
N TYR A 689 -36.55 16.83 -16.96
CA TYR A 689 -37.02 15.81 -16.04
C TYR A 689 -35.88 14.86 -15.71
N HIS A 690 -35.73 14.51 -14.44
CA HIS A 690 -34.81 13.45 -14.01
C HIS A 690 -35.63 12.39 -13.30
N LEU A 691 -35.78 11.24 -13.96
CA LEU A 691 -36.68 10.14 -13.55
C LEU A 691 -36.03 9.25 -12.46
N GLU A 692 -35.40 9.92 -11.48
CA GLU A 692 -34.59 9.36 -10.39
C GLU A 692 -35.33 8.16 -9.75
N ARG A 693 -34.59 7.05 -9.52
CA ARG A 693 -34.93 5.85 -8.69
C ARG A 693 -35.29 4.52 -9.40
N ARG A 694 -34.62 4.10 -10.49
CA ARG A 694 -34.72 2.69 -10.95
C ARG A 694 -33.43 1.87 -11.00
N SER A 695 -32.27 2.46 -11.30
CA SER A 695 -30.99 1.72 -11.28
C SER A 695 -30.45 1.53 -9.85
N ILE A 696 -30.48 2.59 -9.03
CA ILE A 696 -29.96 2.59 -7.65
C ILE A 696 -30.92 1.93 -6.64
N SER A 697 -32.24 1.95 -6.88
CA SER A 697 -33.23 1.34 -5.97
C SER A 697 -33.17 -0.19 -5.92
N ARG A 698 -32.53 -0.83 -6.92
CA ARG A 698 -32.22 -2.27 -6.91
C ARG A 698 -30.98 -2.63 -6.09
N SER A 699 -30.20 -1.64 -5.62
CA SER A 699 -29.10 -1.83 -4.67
C SER A 699 -29.41 -1.09 -3.36
N GLN A 700 -30.33 -1.63 -2.56
CA GLN A 700 -30.63 -1.11 -1.22
C GLN A 700 -29.38 -1.01 -0.32
N ASP A 701 -28.33 -1.77 -0.63
CA ASP A 701 -27.00 -1.70 0.01
C ASP A 701 -26.25 -0.37 -0.21
N TYR A 702 -26.62 0.46 -1.21
CA TYR A 702 -25.84 1.64 -1.61
C TYR A 702 -26.35 2.96 -0.99
N THR A 703 -27.62 3.31 -1.19
CA THR A 703 -28.21 4.62 -0.83
C THR A 703 -28.28 4.90 0.69
N ARG A 704 -27.96 3.91 1.53
CA ARG A 704 -27.88 4.00 3.00
C ARG A 704 -26.74 3.15 3.59
N GLY A 705 -25.79 2.76 2.73
CA GLY A 705 -24.68 1.91 3.11
C GLY A 705 -23.46 2.70 3.55
N VAL A 706 -22.45 1.96 4.00
CA VAL A 706 -21.13 2.48 4.40
C VAL A 706 -20.45 3.25 3.27
N ALA A 707 -20.74 2.93 2.00
CA ALA A 707 -20.15 3.63 0.84
C ALA A 707 -20.54 5.12 0.80
N SER A 708 -21.83 5.45 0.91
CA SER A 708 -22.29 6.85 0.91
C SER A 708 -21.80 7.59 2.16
N GLN A 709 -21.78 6.92 3.33
CA GLN A 709 -21.19 7.50 4.55
C GLN A 709 -19.68 7.76 4.41
N TYR A 710 -18.94 6.85 3.78
CA TYR A 710 -17.52 7.01 3.48
C TYR A 710 -17.29 8.18 2.51
N ASN A 711 -18.10 8.29 1.44
CA ASN A 711 -17.97 9.36 0.47
C ASN A 711 -18.29 10.73 1.08
N ALA A 712 -19.33 10.81 1.91
CA ALA A 712 -19.67 12.02 2.68
C ALA A 712 -18.55 12.42 3.65
N TRP A 713 -17.96 11.44 4.34
CA TRP A 713 -16.80 11.64 5.21
C TRP A 713 -15.58 12.12 4.41
N LEU A 714 -15.23 11.46 3.31
CA LEU A 714 -14.09 11.81 2.46
C LEU A 714 -14.25 13.21 1.86
N HIS A 715 -15.46 13.56 1.42
CA HIS A 715 -15.77 14.89 0.92
C HIS A 715 -15.65 15.95 2.02
N THR A 716 -16.13 15.65 3.23
CA THR A 716 -15.97 16.53 4.39
C THR A 716 -14.49 16.74 4.72
N GLU A 717 -13.70 15.67 4.79
CA GLU A 717 -12.27 15.73 5.04
C GLU A 717 -11.52 16.57 4.00
N ARG A 718 -11.91 16.47 2.74
CA ARG A 718 -11.26 17.18 1.64
C ARG A 718 -11.61 18.67 1.61
N TRP A 719 -12.86 19.02 1.89
CA TRP A 719 -13.42 20.34 1.59
C TRP A 719 -13.96 21.10 2.79
N ASN A 720 -13.71 20.63 4.02
CA ASN A 720 -14.30 21.22 5.22
C ASN A 720 -14.07 22.74 5.30
N ASP A 721 -12.83 23.18 5.08
CA ASP A 721 -12.44 24.58 5.25
C ASP A 721 -13.01 25.47 4.13
N ASP A 722 -12.97 24.99 2.88
CA ASP A 722 -13.57 25.66 1.73
C ASP A 722 -15.09 25.82 1.89
N ILE A 723 -15.80 24.75 2.28
CA ILE A 723 -17.25 24.79 2.48
C ILE A 723 -17.62 25.68 3.67
N SER A 724 -16.86 25.61 4.77
CA SER A 724 -17.07 26.46 5.95
C SER A 724 -16.94 27.95 5.61
N THR A 725 -16.01 28.29 4.71
CA THR A 725 -15.81 29.66 4.21
C THR A 725 -16.88 30.06 3.21
N LEU A 726 -17.30 29.13 2.35
CA LEU A 726 -18.25 29.38 1.27
C LEU A 726 -19.69 29.60 1.76
N MET A 727 -20.14 28.80 2.73
CA MET A 727 -21.56 28.69 3.02
C MET A 727 -22.25 29.86 3.72
N PRO A 728 -21.57 30.66 4.58
CA PRO A 728 -22.16 31.86 5.17
C PRO A 728 -22.73 32.84 4.15
N ALA A 729 -22.16 32.92 2.93
CA ALA A 729 -22.64 33.82 1.88
C ALA A 729 -24.00 33.41 1.27
N TYR A 730 -24.41 32.14 1.39
CA TYR A 730 -25.63 31.61 0.76
C TYR A 730 -26.75 31.30 1.75
N LEU A 731 -26.40 30.91 2.98
CA LEU A 731 -27.37 30.54 4.02
C LEU A 731 -27.48 31.62 5.12
N GLY A 732 -26.51 32.54 5.22
CA GLY A 732 -26.35 33.40 6.40
C GLY A 732 -25.52 32.70 7.49
N ALA A 733 -24.81 33.49 8.31
CA ALA A 733 -23.80 32.97 9.25
C ALA A 733 -24.38 32.00 10.31
N GLU A 734 -25.58 32.26 10.82
CA GLU A 734 -26.23 31.40 11.83
C GLU A 734 -26.80 30.10 11.22
N GLU A 735 -27.36 30.15 10.01
CA GLU A 735 -27.91 28.95 9.35
C GLU A 735 -26.81 28.02 8.80
N ALA A 736 -25.63 28.57 8.46
CA ALA A 736 -24.47 27.80 8.03
C ALA A 736 -23.80 27.02 9.18
N ALA A 737 -23.90 27.53 10.42
CA ALA A 737 -23.33 26.90 11.61
C ALA A 737 -24.27 25.87 12.29
N ALA A 738 -25.57 25.89 11.98
CA ALA A 738 -26.57 25.04 12.65
C ALA A 738 -26.71 23.64 12.01
N PRO A 739 -26.72 22.55 12.81
CA PRO A 739 -26.93 21.20 12.28
C PRO A 739 -28.35 21.01 11.71
N SER A 740 -28.48 20.23 10.64
CA SER A 740 -29.69 20.08 9.82
C SER A 740 -30.96 19.61 10.56
N GLY A 741 -30.84 19.12 11.80
CA GLY A 741 -31.95 18.63 12.64
C GLY A 741 -32.89 19.69 13.23
N HIS A 742 -32.65 20.99 13.03
CA HIS A 742 -33.54 22.08 13.48
C HIS A 742 -34.40 22.70 12.37
N ARG A 743 -34.34 22.16 11.13
CA ARG A 743 -34.87 22.84 9.94
C ARG A 743 -36.36 22.61 9.61
N THR A 744 -37.22 22.17 10.55
CA THR A 744 -38.66 21.95 10.26
C THR A 744 -39.65 22.94 10.88
N ALA A 745 -39.25 24.02 11.57
CA ALA A 745 -40.22 24.90 12.24
C ALA A 745 -40.24 26.39 11.83
N ALA A 746 -39.22 26.92 11.14
CA ALA A 746 -39.05 28.38 11.05
C ALA A 746 -39.46 29.06 9.72
N ARG A 747 -40.01 28.34 8.74
CA ARG A 747 -40.45 28.95 7.45
C ARG A 747 -41.94 28.91 7.17
N SER A 748 -42.77 28.60 8.16
CA SER A 748 -44.24 28.71 8.06
C SER A 748 -44.80 30.04 8.58
N ALA A 749 -43.95 31.05 8.84
CA ALA A 749 -44.40 32.37 9.29
C ALA A 749 -43.46 33.48 8.79
N ALA A 750 -43.60 33.85 7.52
CA ALA A 750 -43.29 35.20 7.00
C ALA A 750 -43.88 35.32 5.59
#